data_AF-A0A2T7Q1Q3-F1
#
_entry.id   AF-A0A2T7Q1Q3-F1
#
_cell.length_a   1.000
_cell.length_b   1.000
_cell.length_c   1.000
_cell.angle_alpha   90.00
_cell.angle_beta   90.00
_cell.angle_gamma   90.00
#
_symmetry.space_group_name_H-M   'P 1'
#
loop_
_entity.id
_entity.type
_entity.pdbx_description
1 polymer ?
#
loop_
_entity_poly.entity_id
_entity_poly.type
_entity_poly.pdbx_seq_one_letter_code
_entity_poly.pdbx_strand_id
1 'polypeptide(L)'
;MASRPSSAQSRTAWVTSYGNDGIRDDPDLCSDSQVYPGGDKNRNASSAKSAQRGGCLAAIGRGLRSLWATRQTEETRTNRELYVKTTLRELVIYIVFLVVICVITFGMTSTTMYYYTKVMSDLFLDNEDDNKVTFRTMTRVEDFWSYMKGPLLDGLYWENWYNNQSLPADEMGFIYYENKLLGVPRLRQLRVHSNSCQVHDDFSDFIQQCYDAYSDTIEDTTTFGPGGSQYTAWVYKTENELGGSSHWGQLATYSGAGNVQNLGSNKSDSTDIVNSLYDNLWVRRGTRAVFIDFTVYNANINLFCVIRLLVEFPATGGVIPSWTLRTVKLIRYVTIGDYFVMACEVIFCIFILYYTVEEILEIKKHRLSYFKSFWNILDIMVIIIAVVCVAFNLYRTVEVGDKLKKLLENPDIFSDFERLSYWENRFCNAIAIATFLAWIKLHLFRIILGDFDFNQLETANRILGPVFFMLFVFFVFFVLINMFLAIINDTYSEVKSDMANQKNEFEIADYFKKGYQKMLDKLNFKRDKIVDIQKALQSADINQDKQLDFDEWRQDLKTRGYADGEIEAMFAKYDIDGDRVLDEEEQRRMQADLFEQKAALNKEYDELEGKRPGTGRRSSSRVSFDESGEESDDEDSGTKSSRTGRTSSGVSYEEFTVLSRRVDRMEHSIGSIVSKIDAVLVKLEAMEKAKLKRRETMGKILDSITESDGTSDEMKREQMEKLVREELERWDSETSMVATSARGGSPSSSSGLAIRARSRPDSGHHGGQEGKEVGPAGTDNSSTSTS
;
A
#
# COMPACT_ATOMS: atom_id res chain seq x y z
N MET A 1 25.13 22.69 46.57
CA MET A 1 24.77 22.41 47.98
C MET A 1 23.24 22.30 48.08
N ALA A 2 22.77 21.12 48.48
CA ALA A 2 21.55 20.79 49.26
C ALA A 2 20.16 21.38 48.90
N SER A 3 19.36 20.54 48.20
CA SER A 3 18.08 19.90 48.65
C SER A 3 16.95 20.65 49.39
N ARG A 4 15.77 20.74 48.71
CA ARG A 4 14.37 20.27 49.06
C ARG A 4 13.70 20.68 50.40
N PRO A 5 12.37 20.49 50.64
CA PRO A 5 11.25 20.03 49.77
C PRO A 5 9.84 20.69 49.99
N SER A 6 8.87 20.21 49.19
CA SER A 6 7.47 19.78 49.50
C SER A 6 6.26 20.72 49.67
N SER A 7 5.24 20.34 48.88
CA SER A 7 3.81 20.13 49.19
C SER A 7 2.80 21.27 49.12
N ALA A 8 1.73 20.96 48.36
CA ALA A 8 0.50 21.70 48.12
C ALA A 8 -0.51 21.56 49.27
N GLN A 9 -1.49 22.48 49.31
CA GLN A 9 -2.84 22.20 49.81
C GLN A 9 -3.89 23.18 49.28
N SER A 10 -5.02 22.60 48.86
CA SER A 10 -6.31 23.19 48.48
C SER A 10 -7.14 23.65 49.69
N ARG A 11 -8.14 24.53 49.47
CA ARG A 11 -9.47 24.67 50.14
C ARG A 11 -9.99 26.11 49.94
N THR A 12 -11.25 26.50 49.85
CA THR A 12 -12.62 25.92 49.69
C THR A 12 -13.58 27.11 49.48
N ALA A 13 -14.77 26.83 48.96
CA ALA A 13 -15.93 27.73 48.72
C ALA A 13 -16.50 28.48 49.93
N TRP A 14 -17.36 29.50 49.71
CA TRP A 14 -18.73 29.74 50.27
C TRP A 14 -19.32 31.06 49.66
N VAL A 15 -20.37 31.02 48.81
CA VAL A 15 -21.81 31.36 49.02
C VAL A 15 -22.14 32.79 49.55
N THR A 16 -22.84 33.63 48.75
CA THR A 16 -24.22 34.18 48.98
C THR A 16 -24.54 35.46 48.18
N SER A 17 -25.64 35.39 47.41
CA SER A 17 -26.80 36.31 47.34
C SER A 17 -26.74 37.77 46.86
N TYR A 18 -27.81 38.11 46.09
CA TYR A 18 -28.47 39.39 45.80
C TYR A 18 -28.05 40.22 44.55
N GLY A 19 -29.07 40.49 43.72
CA GLY A 19 -29.29 41.86 43.20
C GLY A 19 -29.24 42.07 41.68
N ASN A 20 -30.38 41.85 41.03
CA ASN A 20 -31.08 42.66 40.01
C ASN A 20 -30.35 43.50 38.92
N ASP A 21 -31.04 43.54 37.77
CA ASP A 21 -30.93 44.46 36.61
C ASP A 21 -29.77 44.22 35.63
N GLY A 22 -29.95 43.94 34.33
CA GLY A 22 -31.12 43.86 33.46
C GLY A 22 -30.64 43.78 32.00
N ILE A 23 -31.58 43.48 31.09
CA ILE A 23 -31.53 43.62 29.60
C ILE A 23 -30.95 42.38 28.87
N ARG A 24 -31.79 41.41 28.49
CA ARG A 24 -32.59 41.26 27.23
C ARG A 24 -31.75 40.74 26.04
N ASP A 25 -31.94 39.47 25.66
CA ASP A 25 -32.78 39.07 24.52
C ASP A 25 -32.78 37.55 24.30
N ASP A 26 -33.97 36.96 24.41
CA ASP A 26 -34.50 35.70 23.87
C ASP A 26 -36.04 35.83 24.05
N PRO A 27 -36.94 35.12 23.33
CA PRO A 27 -36.76 33.77 22.76
C PRO A 27 -37.54 33.48 21.44
N ASP A 28 -37.37 32.23 20.99
CA ASP A 28 -38.23 31.45 20.07
C ASP A 28 -39.74 31.57 20.31
N LEU A 29 -40.55 31.45 19.24
CA LEU A 29 -41.84 30.77 19.32
C LEU A 29 -42.38 30.26 17.96
N CYS A 30 -42.90 29.03 18.01
CA CYS A 30 -43.50 28.24 16.93
C CYS A 30 -44.93 28.64 16.54
N SER A 31 -45.33 28.07 15.39
CA SER A 31 -46.65 27.54 15.00
C SER A 31 -47.77 28.47 14.51
N ASP A 32 -48.06 28.28 13.21
CA ASP A 32 -49.34 28.01 12.55
C ASP A 32 -50.58 28.92 12.70
N SER A 33 -50.99 29.40 11.51
CA SER A 33 -52.31 29.25 10.88
C SER A 33 -53.14 30.52 10.60
N GLN A 34 -53.63 30.55 9.34
CA GLN A 34 -54.90 31.08 8.83
C GLN A 34 -54.92 32.30 7.85
N VAL A 35 -55.24 31.94 6.59
CA VAL A 35 -56.34 32.48 5.72
C VAL A 35 -56.13 33.77 4.88
N TYR A 36 -55.91 33.54 3.56
CA TYR A 36 -56.43 34.12 2.26
C TYR A 36 -57.07 35.54 2.15
N PRO A 37 -57.28 36.15 0.93
CA PRO A 37 -57.05 35.66 -0.47
C PRO A 37 -56.45 36.68 -1.50
N GLY A 38 -56.15 36.18 -2.70
CA GLY A 38 -56.01 36.94 -3.98
C GLY A 38 -55.02 36.24 -4.93
N GLY A 39 -55.42 35.38 -5.88
CA GLY A 39 -56.11 35.72 -7.15
C GLY A 39 -55.09 36.34 -8.13
N ASP A 40 -54.68 35.79 -9.27
CA ASP A 40 -55.39 34.93 -10.22
C ASP A 40 -54.41 34.34 -11.30
N LYS A 41 -54.72 33.13 -11.78
CA LYS A 41 -54.51 32.54 -13.15
C LYS A 41 -53.16 31.98 -13.66
N ASN A 42 -53.13 30.62 -13.66
CA ASN A 42 -52.99 29.69 -14.79
C ASN A 42 -51.79 29.76 -15.77
N ARG A 43 -51.01 28.66 -15.85
CA ARG A 43 -51.04 27.71 -17.00
C ARG A 43 -50.21 26.44 -16.81
N ASN A 44 -50.80 25.35 -17.30
CA ASN A 44 -50.35 23.96 -17.46
C ASN A 44 -48.90 23.75 -17.93
N ALA A 45 -48.26 22.67 -17.45
CA ALA A 45 -47.59 21.69 -18.31
C ALA A 45 -47.14 20.46 -17.50
N SER A 46 -47.70 19.30 -17.82
CA SER A 46 -47.07 18.00 -17.57
C SER A 46 -46.45 17.49 -18.89
N SER A 47 -45.33 16.77 -18.71
CA SER A 47 -44.62 15.92 -19.68
C SER A 47 -43.41 16.52 -20.39
N ALA A 48 -42.21 16.10 -19.95
CA ALA A 48 -41.18 15.55 -20.84
C ALA A 48 -40.15 14.77 -20.01
N LYS A 49 -40.02 13.48 -20.31
CA LYS A 49 -38.83 12.68 -19.96
C LYS A 49 -37.61 13.31 -20.62
N SER A 50 -36.55 13.61 -19.86
CA SER A 50 -35.22 13.77 -20.46
C SER A 50 -34.19 13.00 -19.62
N ALA A 51 -33.58 12.00 -20.26
CA ALA A 51 -32.41 11.31 -19.77
C ALA A 51 -31.22 12.27 -19.87
N GLN A 52 -30.70 12.74 -18.74
CA GLN A 52 -29.50 13.57 -18.75
C GLN A 52 -28.27 12.66 -18.78
N ARG A 53 -27.74 12.47 -19.99
CA ARG A 53 -26.41 11.91 -20.26
C ARG A 53 -25.38 12.65 -19.43
N GLY A 54 -24.76 11.96 -18.46
CA GLY A 54 -23.55 12.44 -17.80
C GLY A 54 -22.42 12.52 -18.82
N GLY A 55 -22.03 13.74 -19.19
CA GLY A 55 -20.99 14.01 -20.18
C GLY A 55 -19.63 13.44 -19.77
N CYS A 56 -18.78 13.16 -20.76
CA CYS A 56 -17.41 12.66 -20.60
C CYS A 56 -16.59 13.48 -19.58
N LEU A 57 -16.84 14.78 -19.46
CA LEU A 57 -16.25 15.67 -18.44
C LEU A 57 -16.60 15.30 -16.99
N ALA A 58 -17.80 14.78 -16.72
CA ALA A 58 -18.17 14.28 -15.40
C ALA A 58 -17.59 12.88 -15.12
N ALA A 59 -17.27 12.10 -16.16
CA ALA A 59 -16.52 10.86 -16.05
C ALA A 59 -15.03 11.13 -15.80
N ILE A 60 -14.44 12.11 -16.51
CA ILE A 60 -13.06 12.58 -16.30
C ILE A 60 -12.92 13.25 -14.93
N GLY A 61 -13.91 14.05 -14.49
CA GLY A 61 -13.92 14.66 -13.15
C GLY A 61 -14.08 13.63 -12.01
N ARG A 62 -14.82 12.54 -12.24
CA ARG A 62 -14.87 11.40 -11.31
C ARG A 62 -13.59 10.57 -11.33
N GLY A 63 -12.95 10.40 -12.49
CA GLY A 63 -11.63 9.78 -12.63
C GLY A 63 -10.51 10.58 -11.96
N LEU A 64 -10.53 11.91 -12.09
CA LEU A 64 -9.64 12.82 -11.37
C LEU A 64 -9.87 12.75 -9.86
N ARG A 65 -11.12 12.84 -9.37
CA ARG A 65 -11.39 12.65 -7.93
C ARG A 65 -10.93 11.29 -7.41
N SER A 66 -11.10 10.23 -8.21
CA SER A 66 -10.60 8.90 -7.85
C SER A 66 -9.07 8.87 -7.78
N LEU A 67 -8.36 9.56 -8.68
CA LEU A 67 -6.89 9.68 -8.70
C LEU A 67 -6.35 10.42 -7.47
N TRP A 68 -7.09 11.39 -6.93
CA TRP A 68 -6.72 12.17 -5.74
C TRP A 68 -7.19 11.56 -4.41
N ALA A 69 -7.86 10.41 -4.44
CA ALA A 69 -8.32 9.72 -3.25
C ALA A 69 -7.18 8.93 -2.59
N THR A 70 -6.74 9.36 -1.42
CA THR A 70 -5.75 8.68 -0.58
C THR A 70 -6.44 7.95 0.57
N ARG A 71 -5.72 7.00 1.18
CA ARG A 71 -6.22 6.30 2.39
C ARG A 71 -6.60 7.25 3.53
N GLN A 72 -5.99 8.44 3.61
CA GLN A 72 -6.27 9.44 4.65
C GLN A 72 -7.40 10.43 4.28
N THR A 73 -7.71 10.55 2.99
CA THR A 73 -8.76 11.46 2.50
C THR A 73 -10.13 10.79 2.37
N GLU A 74 -10.20 9.47 2.14
CA GLU A 74 -11.46 8.68 2.11
C GLU A 74 -11.73 7.87 3.40
N GLU A 75 -13.01 7.67 3.74
CA GLU A 75 -13.45 6.83 4.86
C GLU A 75 -13.28 5.33 4.54
N THR A 76 -12.05 4.84 4.64
CA THR A 76 -11.68 3.44 4.37
C THR A 76 -12.08 2.45 5.48
N ARG A 77 -12.62 2.92 6.61
CA ARG A 77 -13.03 2.06 7.76
C ARG A 77 -14.22 1.14 7.45
N THR A 78 -15.06 1.48 6.48
CA THR A 78 -16.33 0.79 6.19
C THR A 78 -16.25 -0.15 4.98
N ASN A 79 -15.23 -0.04 4.12
CA ASN A 79 -15.13 -0.83 2.89
C ASN A 79 -13.72 -1.40 2.65
N ARG A 80 -13.53 -2.69 2.96
CA ARG A 80 -12.27 -3.43 2.78
C ARG A 80 -11.78 -3.46 1.34
N GLU A 81 -12.69 -3.48 0.36
CA GLU A 81 -12.32 -3.50 -1.06
C GLU A 81 -11.72 -2.15 -1.50
N LEU A 82 -12.27 -1.05 -0.99
CA LEU A 82 -11.76 0.29 -1.25
C LEU A 82 -10.34 0.45 -0.69
N TYR A 83 -10.10 0.01 0.55
CA TYR A 83 -8.78 0.03 1.18
C TYR A 83 -7.72 -0.74 0.38
N VAL A 84 -8.04 -1.95 -0.10
CA VAL A 84 -7.10 -2.76 -0.88
C VAL A 84 -6.84 -2.11 -2.25
N LYS A 85 -7.87 -1.58 -2.91
CA LYS A 85 -7.71 -0.90 -4.20
C LYS A 85 -6.88 0.38 -4.10
N THR A 86 -7.10 1.20 -3.07
CA THR A 86 -6.34 2.44 -2.85
C THR A 86 -4.88 2.14 -2.50
N THR A 87 -4.62 1.19 -1.60
CA THR A 87 -3.25 0.81 -1.20
C THR A 87 -2.45 0.18 -2.34
N LEU A 88 -3.07 -0.70 -3.14
CA LEU A 88 -2.41 -1.29 -4.31
C LEU A 88 -2.08 -0.23 -5.37
N ARG A 89 -2.97 0.74 -5.58
CA ARG A 89 -2.71 1.86 -6.48
C ARG A 89 -1.56 2.74 -5.98
N GLU A 90 -1.58 3.13 -4.71
CA GLU A 90 -0.50 3.90 -4.08
C GLU A 90 0.85 3.16 -4.22
N LEU A 91 0.86 1.83 -4.02
CA LEU A 91 2.05 1.00 -4.19
C LEU A 91 2.55 0.98 -5.64
N VAL A 92 1.67 0.82 -6.64
CA VAL A 92 2.07 0.82 -8.06
C VAL A 92 2.66 2.17 -8.45
N ILE A 93 2.02 3.28 -8.05
CA ILE A 93 2.51 4.65 -8.30
C ILE A 93 3.91 4.82 -7.68
N TYR A 94 4.08 4.35 -6.44
CA TYR A 94 5.38 4.40 -5.75
C TYR A 94 6.47 3.56 -6.43
N ILE A 95 6.14 2.35 -6.91
CA ILE A 95 7.08 1.49 -7.65
C ILE A 95 7.53 2.17 -8.95
N VAL A 96 6.60 2.76 -9.70
CA VAL A 96 6.95 3.50 -10.93
C VAL A 96 7.83 4.70 -10.61
N PHE A 97 7.51 5.46 -9.56
CA PHE A 97 8.33 6.57 -9.08
C PHE A 97 9.76 6.12 -8.72
N LEU A 98 9.89 4.99 -8.02
CA LEU A 98 11.18 4.43 -7.64
C LEU A 98 11.99 3.99 -8.88
N VAL A 99 11.36 3.36 -9.87
CA VAL A 99 12.01 3.02 -11.14
C VAL A 99 12.50 4.27 -11.86
N VAL A 100 11.69 5.33 -11.92
CA VAL A 100 12.09 6.61 -12.54
C VAL A 100 13.30 7.22 -11.84
N ILE A 101 13.30 7.27 -10.51
CA ILE A 101 14.48 7.74 -9.75
C ILE A 101 15.71 6.90 -10.09
N CYS A 102 15.59 5.56 -10.11
CA CYS A 102 16.72 4.69 -10.42
C CYS A 102 17.26 4.93 -11.83
N VAL A 103 16.39 5.11 -12.82
CA VAL A 103 16.80 5.42 -14.19
C VAL A 103 17.54 6.76 -14.25
N ILE A 104 17.10 7.78 -13.50
CA ILE A 104 17.80 9.08 -13.45
C ILE A 104 19.16 8.94 -12.76
N THR A 105 19.27 8.22 -11.64
CA THR A 105 20.54 8.08 -10.92
C THR A 105 21.56 7.24 -11.68
N PHE A 106 21.15 6.10 -12.22
CA PHE A 106 22.02 5.23 -13.03
C PHE A 106 22.30 5.82 -14.41
N GLY A 107 21.36 6.55 -15.01
CA GLY A 107 21.56 7.24 -16.29
C GLY A 107 22.62 8.35 -16.21
N MET A 108 22.84 8.90 -15.02
CA MET A 108 23.84 9.94 -14.79
C MET A 108 25.23 9.41 -14.45
N THR A 109 25.35 8.14 -14.06
CA THR A 109 26.62 7.56 -13.61
C THR A 109 27.13 6.54 -14.62
N SER A 110 28.39 6.66 -15.03
CA SER A 110 29.04 5.72 -15.95
C SER A 110 30.28 5.12 -15.29
N THR A 111 30.53 3.83 -15.55
CA THR A 111 31.74 3.14 -15.11
C THR A 111 33.02 3.78 -15.66
N THR A 112 32.92 4.45 -16.82
CA THR A 112 34.03 5.19 -17.45
C THR A 112 34.53 6.36 -16.62
N MET A 113 33.70 6.95 -15.75
CA MET A 113 34.09 8.06 -14.87
C MET A 113 35.24 7.67 -13.93
N TYR A 114 35.26 6.42 -13.46
CA TYR A 114 36.33 5.92 -12.59
C TYR A 114 37.66 5.84 -13.35
N TYR A 115 37.68 5.19 -14.51
CA TYR A 115 38.91 5.04 -15.31
C TYR A 115 39.45 6.39 -15.76
N TYR A 116 38.57 7.32 -16.13
CA TYR A 116 38.99 8.67 -16.51
C TYR A 116 39.66 9.41 -15.36
N THR A 117 39.07 9.36 -14.16
CA THR A 117 39.67 9.95 -12.96
C THR A 117 41.00 9.27 -12.61
N LYS A 118 41.09 7.95 -12.76
CA LYS A 118 42.31 7.19 -12.50
C LYS A 118 43.46 7.60 -13.42
N VAL A 119 43.22 7.65 -14.73
CA VAL A 119 44.26 8.04 -15.71
C VAL A 119 44.75 9.47 -15.46
N MET A 120 43.86 10.40 -15.08
CA MET A 120 44.24 11.76 -14.70
C MET A 120 44.99 11.81 -13.36
N SER A 121 44.61 10.98 -12.40
CA SER A 121 45.33 10.82 -11.13
C SER A 121 46.75 10.32 -11.39
N ASP A 122 46.91 9.26 -12.16
CA ASP A 122 48.21 8.64 -12.42
C ASP A 122 49.14 9.65 -13.14
N LEU A 123 48.60 10.43 -14.10
CA LEU A 123 49.37 11.45 -14.83
C LEU A 123 49.89 12.60 -13.93
N PHE A 124 49.04 13.16 -13.06
CA PHE A 124 49.42 14.36 -12.31
C PHE A 124 49.98 14.07 -10.92
N LEU A 125 49.69 12.90 -10.35
CA LEU A 125 50.04 12.58 -8.96
C LEU A 125 51.19 11.58 -8.85
N ASP A 126 51.28 10.62 -9.76
CA ASP A 126 52.15 9.44 -9.64
C ASP A 126 53.33 9.47 -10.64
N ASN A 127 53.34 10.42 -11.58
CA ASN A 127 54.51 10.65 -12.42
C ASN A 127 55.71 11.11 -11.59
N GLU A 128 56.83 10.41 -11.78
CA GLU A 128 58.10 10.69 -11.12
C GLU A 128 58.83 11.84 -11.83
N ASP A 129 59.34 12.76 -11.03
CA ASP A 129 60.31 13.77 -11.48
C ASP A 129 61.72 13.15 -11.60
N ASP A 130 62.70 13.90 -12.14
CA ASP A 130 64.10 13.46 -12.29
C ASP A 130 64.72 12.97 -10.97
N ASN A 131 64.23 13.50 -9.84
CA ASN A 131 64.65 13.14 -8.48
C ASN A 131 63.83 11.96 -7.88
N LYS A 132 62.98 11.29 -8.67
CA LYS A 132 62.04 10.23 -8.24
C LYS A 132 61.05 10.63 -7.16
N VAL A 133 60.76 11.93 -7.07
CA VAL A 133 59.72 12.48 -6.19
C VAL A 133 58.44 12.61 -7.00
N THR A 134 57.32 12.23 -6.39
CA THR A 134 55.98 12.37 -6.98
C THR A 134 55.21 13.46 -6.25
N PHE A 135 54.10 13.94 -6.82
CA PHE A 135 53.26 14.95 -6.15
C PHE A 135 52.79 14.47 -4.78
N ARG A 136 52.52 13.16 -4.60
CA ARG A 136 52.07 12.60 -3.32
C ARG A 136 53.16 12.60 -2.24
N THR A 137 54.42 12.50 -2.65
CA THR A 137 55.56 12.28 -1.75
C THR A 137 56.42 13.53 -1.54
N MET A 138 56.08 14.66 -2.16
CA MET A 138 56.84 15.90 -1.99
C MET A 138 56.83 16.38 -0.54
N THR A 139 58.01 16.79 -0.05
CA THR A 139 58.18 17.25 1.34
C THR A 139 58.86 18.61 1.45
N ARG A 140 59.60 19.02 0.41
CA ARG A 140 60.37 20.27 0.39
C ARG A 140 59.82 21.26 -0.63
N VAL A 141 60.16 22.53 -0.44
CA VAL A 141 59.75 23.61 -1.35
C VAL A 141 60.46 23.48 -2.70
N GLU A 142 61.68 22.94 -2.71
CA GLU A 142 62.43 22.66 -3.93
C GLU A 142 61.73 21.58 -4.77
N ASP A 143 61.21 20.54 -4.12
CA ASP A 143 60.45 19.45 -4.78
C ASP A 143 59.20 20.02 -5.48
N PHE A 144 58.51 20.98 -4.84
CA PHE A 144 57.36 21.66 -5.43
C PHE A 144 57.73 22.40 -6.74
N TRP A 145 58.84 23.14 -6.75
CA TRP A 145 59.27 23.85 -7.96
C TRP A 145 59.79 22.93 -9.06
N SER A 146 60.42 21.83 -8.68
CA SER A 146 60.84 20.78 -9.61
C SER A 146 59.61 20.14 -10.29
N TYR A 147 58.59 19.79 -9.50
CA TYR A 147 57.28 19.34 -10.00
C TYR A 147 56.61 20.35 -10.96
N MET A 148 56.62 21.63 -10.58
CA MET A 148 56.03 22.71 -11.39
C MET A 148 56.72 22.88 -12.75
N LYS A 149 58.03 22.66 -12.84
CA LYS A 149 58.81 22.86 -14.08
C LYS A 149 58.85 21.62 -14.97
N GLY A 150 58.82 20.42 -14.39
CA GLY A 150 58.82 19.15 -15.13
C GLY A 150 57.42 18.54 -15.21
N PRO A 151 57.07 17.58 -14.32
CA PRO A 151 55.87 16.75 -14.42
C PRO A 151 54.55 17.49 -14.70
N LEU A 152 54.35 18.67 -14.11
CA LEU A 152 53.12 19.44 -14.33
C LEU A 152 53.02 19.99 -15.76
N LEU A 153 54.07 20.68 -16.24
CA LEU A 153 54.07 21.29 -17.58
C LEU A 153 54.12 20.22 -18.66
N ASP A 154 54.89 19.14 -18.45
CA ASP A 154 54.94 18.00 -19.35
C ASP A 154 53.60 17.25 -19.41
N GLY A 155 52.89 17.17 -18.28
CA GLY A 155 51.56 16.57 -18.21
C GLY A 155 50.47 17.41 -18.88
N LEU A 156 50.56 18.74 -18.81
CA LEU A 156 49.58 19.68 -19.39
C LEU A 156 49.78 19.91 -20.89
N TYR A 157 51.03 20.08 -21.34
CA TYR A 157 51.35 20.51 -22.70
C TYR A 157 52.11 19.42 -23.46
N TRP A 158 51.37 18.70 -24.30
CA TRP A 158 51.90 17.66 -25.16
C TRP A 158 52.24 18.27 -26.52
N GLU A 159 53.53 18.28 -26.88
CA GLU A 159 54.03 18.88 -28.13
C GLU A 159 54.44 17.83 -29.17
N ASN A 160 54.69 16.59 -28.73
CA ASN A 160 55.14 15.50 -29.59
C ASN A 160 54.24 14.26 -29.44
N TRP A 161 54.12 13.52 -30.54
CA TRP A 161 53.62 12.16 -30.54
C TRP A 161 54.59 11.20 -29.83
N TYR A 162 54.11 10.01 -29.51
CA TYR A 162 54.90 8.92 -28.91
C TYR A 162 56.15 8.51 -29.73
N ASN A 163 56.21 8.89 -31.00
CA ASN A 163 57.34 8.67 -31.90
C ASN A 163 58.25 9.91 -32.05
N ASN A 164 58.12 10.92 -31.18
CA ASN A 164 58.83 12.20 -31.18
C ASN A 164 58.59 13.08 -32.41
N GLN A 165 57.51 12.86 -33.16
CA GLN A 165 57.09 13.80 -34.20
C GLN A 165 56.27 14.93 -33.57
N SER A 166 56.49 16.17 -34.01
CA SER A 166 55.75 17.33 -33.51
C SER A 166 54.26 17.24 -33.84
N LEU A 167 53.40 17.59 -32.89
CA LEU A 167 51.97 17.71 -33.07
C LEU A 167 51.62 18.94 -33.93
N PRO A 168 50.61 18.84 -34.81
CA PRO A 168 50.02 19.98 -35.48
C PRO A 168 49.49 21.04 -34.48
N ALA A 169 49.53 22.32 -34.85
CA ALA A 169 49.13 23.42 -33.97
C ALA A 169 47.66 23.38 -33.51
N ASP A 170 46.79 22.77 -34.30
CA ASP A 170 45.37 22.54 -34.01
C ASP A 170 45.14 21.41 -32.97
N GLU A 171 46.07 20.47 -32.89
CA GLU A 171 46.06 19.37 -31.93
C GLU A 171 46.85 19.69 -30.64
N MET A 172 47.42 20.89 -30.53
CA MET A 172 48.06 21.36 -29.30
C MET A 172 47.01 21.61 -28.19
N GLY A 173 47.39 21.30 -26.95
CA GLY A 173 46.54 21.43 -25.77
C GLY A 173 45.58 20.26 -25.53
N PHE A 174 45.81 19.12 -26.19
CA PHE A 174 45.17 17.84 -25.83
C PHE A 174 46.11 17.00 -24.97
N ILE A 175 45.61 16.57 -23.81
CA ILE A 175 46.27 15.62 -22.90
C ILE A 175 45.93 14.20 -23.34
N TYR A 176 46.93 13.33 -23.47
CA TYR A 176 46.77 12.00 -24.07
C TYR A 176 46.08 12.01 -25.44
N TYR A 177 46.26 13.08 -26.22
CA TYR A 177 45.70 13.27 -27.57
C TYR A 177 44.16 13.36 -27.67
N GLU A 178 43.41 12.97 -26.63
CA GLU A 178 41.95 12.95 -26.65
C GLU A 178 41.28 13.96 -25.70
N ASN A 179 42.01 14.42 -24.68
CA ASN A 179 41.43 15.23 -23.60
C ASN A 179 41.80 16.70 -23.77
N LYS A 180 40.84 17.55 -24.11
CA LYS A 180 41.09 18.98 -24.32
C LYS A 180 41.24 19.72 -22.99
N LEU A 181 42.34 20.45 -22.81
CA LEU A 181 42.46 21.42 -21.73
C LEU A 181 41.51 22.60 -21.99
N LEU A 182 40.65 22.92 -21.03
CA LEU A 182 39.70 24.03 -21.14
C LEU A 182 40.26 25.28 -20.46
N GLY A 183 40.41 26.35 -21.24
CA GLY A 183 41.02 27.58 -20.75
C GLY A 183 42.51 27.40 -20.50
N VAL A 184 43.03 28.19 -19.55
CA VAL A 184 44.40 28.08 -19.07
C VAL A 184 44.41 27.66 -17.59
N PRO A 185 45.41 26.91 -17.12
CA PRO A 185 45.57 26.61 -15.70
C PRO A 185 45.79 27.88 -14.87
N ARG A 186 45.33 27.85 -13.61
CA ARG A 186 45.47 28.97 -12.68
C ARG A 186 46.23 28.55 -11.43
N LEU A 187 47.25 29.33 -11.09
CA LEU A 187 47.96 29.29 -9.82
C LEU A 187 47.32 30.31 -8.87
N ARG A 188 47.03 29.91 -7.64
CA ARG A 188 46.52 30.80 -6.59
C ARG A 188 47.29 30.56 -5.30
N GLN A 189 47.68 31.63 -4.62
CA GLN A 189 48.48 31.57 -3.41
C GLN A 189 47.84 32.37 -2.28
N LEU A 190 47.94 31.82 -1.07
CA LEU A 190 47.60 32.48 0.18
C LEU A 190 48.85 32.68 1.05
N ARG A 191 48.90 33.86 1.67
CA ARG A 191 50.02 34.32 2.49
C ARG A 191 49.52 34.90 3.80
N VAL A 192 50.40 34.93 4.80
CA VAL A 192 50.15 35.49 6.14
C VAL A 192 51.09 36.66 6.37
N HIS A 193 50.62 37.67 7.10
CA HIS A 193 51.40 38.86 7.42
C HIS A 193 52.69 38.52 8.20
N SER A 194 53.73 39.32 7.98
CA SER A 194 54.94 39.24 8.81
C SER A 194 54.63 39.64 10.26
N ASN A 195 55.22 38.92 11.22
CA ASN A 195 55.05 39.12 12.66
C ASN A 195 53.63 38.85 13.17
N SER A 196 52.97 37.85 12.58
CA SER A 196 51.66 37.41 13.04
C SER A 196 51.71 36.53 14.30
N CYS A 197 52.88 36.01 14.67
CA CYS A 197 53.08 35.24 15.91
C CYS A 197 53.94 35.97 16.93
N GLN A 198 53.68 35.67 18.20
CA GLN A 198 54.45 36.19 19.33
C GLN A 198 55.70 35.34 19.53
N VAL A 199 56.86 35.96 19.32
CA VAL A 199 58.17 35.36 19.63
C VAL A 199 58.43 35.58 21.12
N HIS A 200 58.90 34.54 21.81
CA HIS A 200 59.29 34.64 23.22
C HIS A 200 60.45 35.62 23.39
N ASP A 201 60.41 36.43 24.47
CA ASP A 201 61.35 37.54 24.69
C ASP A 201 62.83 37.11 24.61
N ASP A 202 63.18 35.96 25.19
CA ASP A 202 64.54 35.39 25.15
C ASP A 202 65.10 35.15 23.73
N PHE A 203 64.22 34.98 22.73
CA PHE A 203 64.61 34.73 21.33
C PHE A 203 64.35 35.93 20.41
N SER A 204 63.86 37.05 20.96
CA SER A 204 63.50 38.24 20.18
C SER A 204 64.68 38.83 19.40
N ASP A 205 65.89 38.75 19.96
CA ASP A 205 67.13 39.21 19.30
C ASP A 205 67.51 38.36 18.08
N PHE A 206 67.17 37.07 18.08
CA PHE A 206 67.52 36.12 17.00
C PHE A 206 66.43 35.99 15.94
N ILE A 207 65.15 36.09 16.34
CA ILE A 207 64.00 35.86 15.47
C ILE A 207 63.27 37.18 15.23
N GLN A 208 63.73 37.91 14.20
CA GLN A 208 63.12 39.19 13.81
C GLN A 208 61.78 39.06 13.08
N GLN A 209 61.52 37.90 12.48
CA GLN A 209 60.31 37.64 11.71
C GLN A 209 59.66 36.30 12.07
N CYS A 210 58.35 36.36 12.33
CA CYS A 210 57.52 35.22 12.68
C CYS A 210 56.29 35.13 11.77
N TYR A 211 55.91 33.92 11.34
CA TYR A 211 54.71 33.67 10.55
C TYR A 211 53.92 32.52 11.19
N ASP A 212 52.67 32.79 11.56
CA ASP A 212 51.79 31.85 12.27
C ASP A 212 51.01 30.93 11.30
N ALA A 213 50.29 29.94 11.82
CA ALA A 213 49.35 29.12 11.06
C ALA A 213 48.26 30.00 10.41
N TYR A 214 47.74 29.57 9.25
CA TYR A 214 46.76 30.37 8.52
C TYR A 214 45.49 30.63 9.34
N SER A 215 45.06 31.89 9.36
CA SER A 215 43.70 32.30 9.73
C SER A 215 43.29 33.50 8.88
N ASP A 216 41.99 33.63 8.65
CA ASP A 216 41.41 34.68 7.80
C ASP A 216 41.78 36.10 8.30
N THR A 217 41.91 36.26 9.62
CA THR A 217 42.22 37.56 10.25
C THR A 217 43.67 38.03 10.04
N ILE A 218 44.59 37.13 9.73
CA ILE A 218 46.02 37.44 9.55
C ILE A 218 46.50 37.24 8.11
N GLU A 219 45.56 37.03 7.19
CA GLU A 219 45.83 36.88 5.76
C GLU A 219 46.47 38.16 5.20
N ASP A 220 47.59 38.00 4.48
CA ASP A 220 48.32 39.13 3.92
C ASP A 220 47.68 39.62 2.62
N THR A 221 47.05 40.79 2.70
CA THR A 221 46.40 41.47 1.57
C THR A 221 47.34 42.44 0.83
N THR A 222 48.59 42.60 1.28
CA THR A 222 49.53 43.55 0.68
C THR A 222 50.11 43.03 -0.63
N THR A 223 50.41 43.93 -1.57
CA THR A 223 51.10 43.60 -2.83
C THR A 223 52.59 43.38 -2.56
N PHE A 224 53.20 42.36 -3.17
CA PHE A 224 54.61 41.99 -2.93
C PHE A 224 55.36 41.69 -4.23
N GLY A 225 56.70 41.65 -4.22
CA GLY A 225 57.50 41.29 -5.40
C GLY A 225 57.76 42.45 -6.38
N PRO A 226 58.16 42.18 -7.63
CA PRO A 226 58.42 43.20 -8.64
C PRO A 226 57.10 43.91 -8.99
N GLY A 227 56.84 45.01 -8.29
CA GLY A 227 55.58 45.74 -8.33
C GLY A 227 55.27 46.30 -9.72
N GLY A 228 54.02 46.11 -10.16
CA GLY A 228 53.46 46.68 -11.37
C GLY A 228 52.04 46.18 -11.60
N SER A 229 51.14 47.05 -12.07
CA SER A 229 49.75 46.68 -12.40
C SER A 229 49.62 45.66 -13.55
N GLN A 230 50.72 45.40 -14.26
CA GLN A 230 50.77 44.39 -15.33
C GLN A 230 50.89 42.95 -14.81
N TYR A 231 51.36 42.74 -13.57
CA TYR A 231 51.61 41.39 -13.04
C TYR A 231 50.56 40.98 -12.02
N THR A 232 49.62 40.13 -12.42
CA THR A 232 48.52 39.69 -11.55
C THR A 232 48.95 38.75 -10.43
N ALA A 233 50.08 38.04 -10.60
CA ALA A 233 50.65 37.11 -9.62
C ALA A 233 50.93 37.72 -8.23
N TRP A 234 51.11 39.03 -8.17
CA TRP A 234 51.64 39.76 -7.02
C TRP A 234 50.59 40.63 -6.32
N VAL A 235 49.47 40.88 -7.00
CA VAL A 235 48.36 41.70 -6.52
C VAL A 235 47.33 40.80 -5.85
N TYR A 236 46.90 41.19 -4.64
CA TYR A 236 45.88 40.46 -3.91
C TYR A 236 44.51 40.70 -4.53
N LYS A 237 43.72 39.63 -4.70
CA LYS A 237 42.33 39.71 -5.14
C LYS A 237 41.42 39.10 -4.10
N THR A 238 40.29 39.77 -3.87
CA THR A 238 39.28 39.29 -2.93
C THR A 238 38.50 38.11 -3.50
N GLU A 239 37.87 37.33 -2.62
CA GLU A 239 37.06 36.16 -3.01
C GLU A 239 35.94 36.53 -4.01
N ASN A 240 35.27 37.67 -3.81
CA ASN A 240 34.21 38.15 -4.68
C ASN A 240 34.71 38.53 -6.08
N GLU A 241 35.90 39.11 -6.20
CA GLU A 241 36.50 39.48 -7.50
C GLU A 241 36.92 38.25 -8.30
N LEU A 242 37.36 37.20 -7.61
CA LEU A 242 37.73 35.93 -8.23
C LEU A 242 36.52 35.03 -8.54
N GLY A 243 35.38 35.28 -7.86
CA GLY A 243 34.23 34.39 -7.86
C GLY A 243 34.52 33.03 -7.21
N GLY A 244 35.60 32.96 -6.41
CA GLY A 244 36.04 31.75 -5.73
C GLY A 244 35.18 31.42 -4.52
N SER A 245 35.43 30.25 -3.92
CA SER A 245 34.84 29.85 -2.65
C SER A 245 35.89 29.25 -1.73
N SER A 246 35.66 29.32 -0.42
CA SER A 246 36.53 28.71 0.57
C SER A 246 36.74 27.21 0.34
N HIS A 247 37.96 26.73 0.57
CA HIS A 247 38.37 25.35 0.39
C HIS A 247 38.82 24.72 1.70
N TRP A 248 38.28 23.54 2.02
CA TRP A 248 38.70 22.76 3.19
C TRP A 248 39.96 21.95 2.85
N GLY A 249 41.10 22.36 3.42
CA GLY A 249 42.38 21.67 3.31
C GLY A 249 42.62 20.62 4.42
N GLN A 250 43.82 20.04 4.47
CA GLN A 250 44.18 19.11 5.56
C GLN A 250 44.51 19.86 6.85
N LEU A 251 45.23 20.98 6.76
CA LEU A 251 45.63 21.78 7.92
C LEU A 251 44.60 22.84 8.33
N ALA A 252 44.01 23.53 7.36
CA ALA A 252 43.11 24.65 7.61
C ALA A 252 42.06 24.79 6.50
N THR A 253 41.01 25.58 6.77
CA THR A 253 40.09 26.05 5.73
C THR A 253 40.63 27.37 5.19
N TYR A 254 40.79 27.44 3.87
CA TYR A 254 41.37 28.57 3.16
C TYR A 254 40.29 29.39 2.46
N SER A 255 40.40 30.72 2.47
CA SER A 255 39.50 31.61 1.73
C SER A 255 39.60 31.41 0.21
N GLY A 256 38.57 31.85 -0.53
CA GLY A 256 38.59 31.87 -1.99
C GLY A 256 39.45 33.00 -2.59
N ALA A 257 40.07 33.82 -1.73
CA ALA A 257 40.88 34.95 -2.11
C ALA A 257 42.34 34.56 -2.41
N GLY A 258 43.17 35.56 -2.71
CA GLY A 258 44.62 35.43 -2.77
C GLY A 258 45.27 36.06 -3.99
N ASN A 259 46.56 35.79 -4.12
CA ASN A 259 47.38 36.20 -5.25
C ASN A 259 47.25 35.18 -6.39
N VAL A 260 46.95 35.62 -7.62
CA VAL A 260 46.58 34.72 -8.72
C VAL A 260 47.39 34.97 -9.99
N GLN A 261 47.95 33.90 -10.57
CA GLN A 261 48.62 33.91 -11.86
C GLN A 261 48.02 32.82 -12.77
N ASN A 262 47.58 33.20 -13.96
CA ASN A 262 47.20 32.22 -14.98
C ASN A 262 48.45 31.80 -15.77
N LEU A 263 48.54 30.52 -16.14
CA LEU A 263 49.55 30.03 -17.07
C LEU A 263 49.20 30.41 -18.51
N GLY A 264 50.15 30.21 -19.43
CA GLY A 264 49.94 30.44 -20.86
C GLY A 264 49.22 29.27 -21.55
N SER A 265 48.81 29.47 -22.80
CA SER A 265 48.23 28.41 -23.62
C SER A 265 49.30 27.47 -24.21
N ASN A 266 50.54 27.95 -24.28
CA ASN A 266 51.69 27.20 -24.77
C ASN A 266 52.61 26.78 -23.62
N LYS A 267 53.43 25.76 -23.88
CA LYS A 267 54.44 25.28 -22.93
C LYS A 267 55.52 26.34 -22.67
N SER A 268 56.08 26.93 -23.72
CA SER A 268 57.13 27.97 -23.61
C SER A 268 56.72 29.12 -22.70
N ASP A 269 55.54 29.67 -22.97
CA ASP A 269 55.03 30.84 -22.25
C ASP A 269 54.79 30.49 -20.77
N SER A 270 54.28 29.29 -20.51
CA SER A 270 54.07 28.79 -19.16
C SER A 270 55.38 28.52 -18.43
N THR A 271 56.39 27.98 -19.11
CA THR A 271 57.74 27.79 -18.57
C THR A 271 58.37 29.13 -18.18
N ASP A 272 58.24 30.16 -19.02
CA ASP A 272 58.75 31.51 -18.72
C ASP A 272 58.03 32.14 -17.52
N ILE A 273 56.71 31.99 -17.43
CA ILE A 273 55.93 32.43 -16.27
C ILE A 273 56.41 31.72 -14.99
N VAL A 274 56.54 30.39 -15.01
CA VAL A 274 56.97 29.61 -13.84
C VAL A 274 58.41 29.96 -13.44
N ASN A 275 59.31 30.15 -14.40
CA ASN A 275 60.68 30.59 -14.14
C ASN A 275 60.71 31.99 -13.52
N SER A 276 59.93 32.94 -14.04
CA SER A 276 59.80 34.28 -13.45
C SER A 276 59.26 34.23 -12.01
N LEU A 277 58.28 33.37 -11.72
CA LEU A 277 57.77 33.20 -10.35
C LEU A 277 58.82 32.58 -9.41
N TYR A 278 59.62 31.65 -9.92
CA TYR A 278 60.72 31.03 -9.19
C TYR A 278 61.83 32.06 -8.87
N ASP A 279 62.31 32.78 -9.87
CA ASP A 279 63.41 33.75 -9.74
C ASP A 279 63.05 34.92 -8.82
N ASN A 280 61.77 35.33 -8.81
CA ASN A 280 61.27 36.40 -7.94
C ASN A 280 60.81 35.93 -6.55
N LEU A 281 61.03 34.66 -6.20
CA LEU A 281 60.65 34.07 -4.91
C LEU A 281 59.16 34.28 -4.61
N TRP A 282 58.28 33.82 -5.49
CA TRP A 282 56.83 33.91 -5.30
C TRP A 282 56.38 33.13 -4.06
N VAL A 283 56.92 31.91 -3.86
CA VAL A 283 56.72 31.11 -2.64
C VAL A 283 57.79 31.49 -1.60
N ARG A 284 57.34 31.95 -0.42
CA ARG A 284 58.19 32.41 0.70
C ARG A 284 57.74 31.78 2.01
N ARG A 285 58.51 31.99 3.10
CA ARG A 285 58.21 31.48 4.46
C ARG A 285 56.79 31.81 4.97
N GLY A 286 56.21 32.94 4.54
CA GLY A 286 54.84 33.35 4.87
C GLY A 286 53.73 32.74 4.01
N THR A 287 54.07 31.92 3.00
CA THR A 287 53.08 31.20 2.18
C THR A 287 52.46 30.07 2.99
N ARG A 288 51.15 29.86 2.84
CA ARG A 288 50.42 28.79 3.55
C ARG A 288 49.76 27.78 2.63
N ALA A 289 49.27 28.23 1.49
CA ALA A 289 48.66 27.34 0.51
C ALA A 289 48.93 27.84 -0.91
N VAL A 290 49.20 26.91 -1.81
CA VAL A 290 49.23 27.12 -3.26
C VAL A 290 48.26 26.15 -3.91
N PHE A 291 47.36 26.67 -4.73
CA PHE A 291 46.38 25.93 -5.50
C PHE A 291 46.76 25.98 -6.98
N ILE A 292 46.64 24.83 -7.65
CA ILE A 292 46.79 24.69 -9.09
C ILE A 292 45.45 24.14 -9.58
N ASP A 293 44.67 25.00 -10.22
CA ASP A 293 43.32 24.70 -10.67
C ASP A 293 43.29 24.67 -12.21
N PHE A 294 42.77 23.60 -12.79
CA PHE A 294 42.50 23.51 -14.23
C PHE A 294 41.38 22.49 -14.51
N THR A 295 40.80 22.57 -15.71
CA THR A 295 39.72 21.67 -16.12
C THR A 295 40.03 21.06 -17.48
N VAL A 296 39.78 19.77 -17.59
CA VAL A 296 39.98 18.99 -18.82
C VAL A 296 38.64 18.45 -19.27
N TYR A 297 38.41 18.41 -20.58
CA TYR A 297 37.19 17.87 -21.18
C TYR A 297 37.52 16.77 -22.19
N ASN A 298 36.90 15.61 -22.03
CA ASN A 298 36.99 14.53 -23.00
C ASN A 298 35.73 14.52 -23.88
N ALA A 299 35.92 14.74 -25.19
CA ALA A 299 34.83 14.78 -26.16
C ALA A 299 34.24 13.39 -26.48
N ASN A 300 35.04 12.32 -26.41
CA ASN A 300 34.62 10.95 -26.74
C ASN A 300 33.56 10.42 -25.76
N ILE A 301 33.73 10.74 -24.47
CA ILE A 301 32.81 10.30 -23.40
C ILE A 301 31.95 11.44 -22.82
N ASN A 302 32.14 12.67 -23.30
CA ASN A 302 31.44 13.88 -22.83
C ASN A 302 31.51 14.06 -21.30
N LEU A 303 32.72 13.95 -20.75
CA LEU A 303 32.99 14.14 -19.31
C LEU A 303 34.01 15.25 -19.09
N PHE A 304 33.80 16.00 -18.01
CA PHE A 304 34.73 17.02 -17.53
C PHE A 304 35.49 16.45 -16.34
N CYS A 305 36.81 16.62 -16.31
CA CYS A 305 37.64 16.41 -15.12
C CYS A 305 38.07 17.77 -14.59
N VAL A 306 37.57 18.15 -13.42
CA VAL A 306 38.03 19.35 -12.71
C VAL A 306 39.10 18.92 -11.73
N ILE A 307 40.30 19.47 -11.89
CA ILE A 307 41.49 19.09 -11.14
C ILE A 307 41.92 20.29 -10.29
N ARG A 308 42.04 20.05 -8.99
CA ARG A 308 42.62 20.97 -8.02
C ARG A 308 43.74 20.26 -7.28
N LEU A 309 44.95 20.78 -7.42
CA LEU A 309 46.11 20.36 -6.65
C LEU A 309 46.38 21.43 -5.59
N LEU A 310 46.46 21.02 -4.33
CA LEU A 310 46.68 21.92 -3.20
C LEU A 310 47.98 21.52 -2.50
N VAL A 311 48.88 22.48 -2.38
CA VAL A 311 50.15 22.34 -1.68
C VAL A 311 50.11 23.23 -0.45
N GLU A 312 50.07 22.61 0.73
CA GLU A 312 50.01 23.31 2.01
C GLU A 312 51.41 23.43 2.62
N PHE A 313 51.72 24.61 3.14
CA PHE A 313 52.99 24.93 3.78
C PHE A 313 52.72 25.20 5.27
N PRO A 314 52.80 24.19 6.15
CA PRO A 314 52.64 24.39 7.59
C PRO A 314 53.65 25.41 8.13
N ALA A 315 53.29 26.08 9.23
CA ALA A 315 54.19 27.03 9.91
C ALA A 315 55.50 26.39 10.41
N THR A 316 55.57 25.05 10.46
CA THR A 316 56.77 24.26 10.79
C THR A 316 57.81 24.19 9.66
N GLY A 317 57.45 24.56 8.43
CA GLY A 317 58.39 24.67 7.30
C GLY A 317 58.47 23.47 6.34
N GLY A 318 57.62 22.45 6.52
CA GLY A 318 57.47 21.36 5.54
C GLY A 318 56.51 21.68 4.40
N VAL A 319 56.23 20.69 3.55
CA VAL A 319 55.22 20.74 2.48
C VAL A 319 54.28 19.54 2.62
N ILE A 320 52.97 19.78 2.46
CA ILE A 320 51.94 18.74 2.52
C ILE A 320 51.07 18.82 1.24
N PRO A 321 51.18 17.84 0.34
CA PRO A 321 50.33 17.76 -0.85
C PRO A 321 48.94 17.24 -0.54
N SER A 322 47.95 17.76 -1.25
CA SER A 322 46.59 17.23 -1.32
C SER A 322 46.01 17.48 -2.71
N TRP A 323 45.00 16.70 -3.11
CA TRP A 323 44.45 16.76 -4.46
C TRP A 323 42.95 16.48 -4.43
N THR A 324 42.25 17.06 -5.39
CA THR A 324 40.83 16.82 -5.64
C THR A 324 40.63 16.72 -7.14
N LEU A 325 40.32 15.50 -7.60
CA LEU A 325 39.96 15.23 -8.99
C LEU A 325 38.48 14.86 -9.03
N ARG A 326 37.68 15.65 -9.75
CA ARG A 326 36.23 15.43 -9.86
C ARG A 326 35.86 15.26 -11.32
N THR A 327 35.42 14.05 -11.66
CA THR A 327 34.85 13.78 -12.97
C THR A 327 33.34 14.00 -12.93
N VAL A 328 32.83 14.91 -13.75
CA VAL A 328 31.42 15.33 -13.78
C VAL A 328 30.90 15.45 -15.21
N LYS A 329 29.64 15.05 -15.42
CA LYS A 329 28.93 15.22 -16.70
C LYS A 329 28.16 16.55 -16.69
N LEU A 330 28.83 17.64 -17.05
CA LEU A 330 28.23 18.98 -17.04
C LEU A 330 27.25 19.21 -18.21
N ILE A 331 27.58 18.72 -19.40
CA ILE A 331 26.70 18.76 -20.57
C ILE A 331 25.85 17.48 -20.59
N ARG A 332 24.57 17.58 -20.21
CA ARG A 332 23.72 16.39 -20.05
C ARG A 332 23.13 15.86 -21.35
N TYR A 333 22.57 16.72 -22.21
CA TYR A 333 21.69 16.28 -23.30
C TYR A 333 22.41 16.25 -24.65
N VAL A 334 23.14 15.16 -24.93
CA VAL A 334 23.87 14.99 -26.20
C VAL A 334 23.38 13.76 -26.94
N THR A 335 23.39 12.60 -26.29
CA THR A 335 23.05 11.33 -26.93
C THR A 335 21.56 11.01 -26.83
N ILE A 336 21.07 10.06 -27.65
CA ILE A 336 19.67 9.58 -27.60
C ILE A 336 19.32 9.05 -26.20
N GLY A 337 20.27 8.36 -25.54
CA GLY A 337 20.10 7.91 -24.16
C GLY A 337 19.92 9.06 -23.17
N ASP A 338 20.59 10.20 -23.38
CA ASP A 338 20.44 11.38 -22.55
C ASP A 338 19.07 12.04 -22.72
N TYR A 339 18.52 12.05 -23.94
CA TYR A 339 17.15 12.53 -24.18
C TYR A 339 16.10 11.61 -23.54
N PHE A 340 16.36 10.30 -23.45
CA PHE A 340 15.51 9.38 -22.68
C PHE A 340 15.56 9.71 -21.18
N VAL A 341 16.75 9.97 -20.62
CA VAL A 341 16.89 10.42 -19.23
C VAL A 341 16.16 11.76 -19.01
N MET A 342 16.23 12.69 -19.96
CA MET A 342 15.47 13.95 -19.92
C MET A 342 13.95 13.73 -19.87
N ALA A 343 13.43 12.78 -20.67
CA ALA A 343 12.01 12.41 -20.60
C ALA A 343 11.64 11.84 -19.21
N CYS A 344 12.51 11.01 -18.62
CA CYS A 344 12.35 10.52 -17.25
C CYS A 344 12.42 11.65 -16.21
N GLU A 345 13.29 12.65 -16.38
CA GLU A 345 13.35 13.85 -15.52
C GLU A 345 12.05 14.68 -15.59
N VAL A 346 11.43 14.79 -16.77
CA VAL A 346 10.11 15.43 -16.91
C VAL A 346 9.02 14.62 -16.20
N ILE A 347 9.00 13.30 -16.38
CA ILE A 347 8.08 12.40 -15.66
C ILE A 347 8.28 12.53 -14.14
N PHE A 348 9.53 12.62 -13.68
CA PHE A 348 9.85 12.83 -12.26
C PHE A 348 9.30 14.16 -11.75
N CYS A 349 9.39 15.24 -12.52
CA CYS A 349 8.77 16.53 -12.16
C CYS A 349 7.24 16.41 -12.03
N ILE A 350 6.59 15.63 -12.89
CA ILE A 350 5.14 15.36 -12.81
C ILE A 350 4.81 14.60 -11.51
N PHE A 351 5.61 13.60 -11.11
CA PHE A 351 5.43 12.91 -9.83
C PHE A 351 5.61 13.83 -8.63
N ILE A 352 6.60 14.73 -8.64
CA ILE A 352 6.78 15.72 -7.57
C ILE A 352 5.53 16.60 -7.44
N LEU A 353 4.99 17.08 -8.56
CA LEU A 353 3.76 17.87 -8.56
C LEU A 353 2.57 17.08 -8.02
N TYR A 354 2.43 15.81 -8.42
CA TYR A 354 1.41 14.91 -7.91
C TYR A 354 1.49 14.75 -6.38
N TYR A 355 2.66 14.38 -5.84
CA TYR A 355 2.86 14.20 -4.40
C TYR A 355 2.73 15.53 -3.63
N THR A 356 3.17 16.65 -4.19
CA THR A 356 3.01 17.97 -3.55
C THR A 356 1.54 18.32 -3.37
N VAL A 357 0.71 18.09 -4.39
CA VAL A 357 -0.74 18.35 -4.30
C VAL A 357 -1.39 17.38 -3.31
N GLU A 358 -1.01 16.11 -3.35
CA GLU A 358 -1.47 15.08 -2.41
C GLU A 358 -1.21 15.51 -0.95
N GLU A 359 0.03 15.88 -0.62
CA GLU A 359 0.38 16.31 0.74
C GLU A 359 -0.34 17.59 1.17
N ILE A 360 -0.53 18.55 0.26
CA ILE A 360 -1.29 19.77 0.57
C ILE A 360 -2.74 19.43 0.93
N LEU A 361 -3.36 18.47 0.26
CA LEU A 361 -4.73 18.03 0.56
C LEU A 361 -4.80 17.35 1.93
N GLU A 362 -3.83 16.51 2.28
CA GLU A 362 -3.76 15.83 3.58
C GLU A 362 -3.51 16.81 4.73
N ILE A 363 -2.57 17.76 4.55
CA ILE A 363 -2.29 18.81 5.53
C ILE A 363 -3.52 19.70 5.75
N LYS A 364 -4.28 20.03 4.69
CA LYS A 364 -5.53 20.81 4.82
C LYS A 364 -6.59 20.08 5.64
N LYS A 365 -6.67 18.75 5.53
CA LYS A 365 -7.64 17.92 6.27
C LYS A 365 -7.22 17.68 7.72
N HIS A 366 -5.95 17.33 7.97
CA HIS A 366 -5.45 16.88 9.28
C HIS A 366 -4.73 17.96 10.10
N ARG A 367 -4.42 19.12 9.49
CA ARG A 367 -3.76 20.29 10.13
C ARG A 367 -2.52 19.89 10.96
N LEU A 368 -2.50 20.22 12.25
CA LEU A 368 -1.38 19.96 13.16
C LEU A 368 -1.26 18.48 13.57
N SER A 369 -2.31 17.67 13.38
CA SER A 369 -2.24 16.22 13.65
C SER A 369 -1.33 15.51 12.65
N TYR A 370 -1.21 16.05 11.43
CA TYR A 370 -0.38 15.50 10.37
C TYR A 370 1.10 15.45 10.78
N PHE A 371 1.62 16.51 11.41
CA PHE A 371 3.02 16.61 11.84
C PHE A 371 3.39 15.74 13.05
N LYS A 372 2.43 15.04 13.67
CA LYS A 372 2.72 14.06 14.72
C LYS A 372 3.10 12.69 14.16
N SER A 373 2.77 12.40 12.89
CA SER A 373 3.11 11.15 12.22
C SER A 373 4.52 11.21 11.66
N PHE A 374 5.38 10.27 12.08
CA PHE A 374 6.74 10.15 11.56
C PHE A 374 6.79 9.95 10.04
N TRP A 375 5.85 9.15 9.50
CA TRP A 375 5.77 8.83 8.07
C TRP A 375 5.46 10.07 7.22
N ASN A 376 4.57 10.91 7.72
CA ASN A 376 4.18 12.16 7.09
C ASN A 376 5.36 13.17 7.04
N ILE A 377 6.20 13.20 8.08
CA ILE A 377 7.43 14.02 8.09
C ILE A 377 8.41 13.52 7.02
N LEU A 378 8.53 12.19 6.88
CA LEU A 378 9.40 11.58 5.87
C LEU A 378 8.94 11.94 4.45
N ASP A 379 7.63 11.93 4.19
CA ASP A 379 7.06 12.28 2.88
C ASP A 379 7.30 13.77 2.53
N ILE A 380 7.14 14.69 3.49
CA ILE A 380 7.53 16.09 3.32
C ILE A 380 9.02 16.25 3.03
N MET A 381 9.88 15.53 3.76
CA MET A 381 11.34 15.61 3.56
C MET A 381 11.74 15.15 2.16
N VAL A 382 11.13 14.08 1.64
CA VAL A 382 11.38 13.59 0.28
C VAL A 382 10.96 14.63 -0.76
N ILE A 383 9.82 15.30 -0.58
CA ILE A 383 9.35 16.35 -1.50
C ILE A 383 10.30 17.56 -1.48
N ILE A 384 10.74 18.02 -0.31
CA ILE A 384 11.69 19.14 -0.18
C ILE A 384 12.99 18.80 -0.91
N ILE A 385 13.53 17.60 -0.71
CA ILE A 385 14.75 17.15 -1.39
C ILE A 385 14.53 17.12 -2.90
N ALA A 386 13.39 16.60 -3.37
CA ALA A 386 13.08 16.49 -4.79
C ALA A 386 12.95 17.87 -5.48
N VAL A 387 12.34 18.86 -4.82
CA VAL A 387 12.25 20.24 -5.33
C VAL A 387 13.64 20.89 -5.41
N VAL A 388 14.47 20.71 -4.38
CA VAL A 388 15.86 21.18 -4.39
C VAL A 388 16.63 20.53 -5.55
N CYS A 389 16.38 19.25 -5.83
CA CYS A 389 16.98 18.56 -6.96
C CYS A 389 16.65 19.17 -8.32
N VAL A 390 15.38 19.48 -8.56
CA VAL A 390 14.96 20.11 -9.81
C VAL A 390 15.58 21.51 -9.95
N ALA A 391 15.55 22.31 -8.88
CA ALA A 391 16.11 23.67 -8.88
C ALA A 391 17.62 23.65 -9.16
N PHE A 392 18.37 22.75 -8.53
CA PHE A 392 19.81 22.63 -8.74
C PHE A 392 20.17 22.16 -10.16
N ASN A 393 19.42 21.20 -10.72
CA ASN A 393 19.61 20.77 -12.11
C ASN A 393 19.41 21.91 -13.11
N LEU A 394 18.42 22.79 -12.89
CA LEU A 394 18.19 23.98 -13.72
C LEU A 394 19.34 24.98 -13.58
N TYR A 395 19.73 25.30 -12.34
CA TYR A 395 20.85 26.21 -12.06
C TYR A 395 22.15 25.74 -12.73
N ARG A 396 22.50 24.45 -12.60
CA ARG A 396 23.68 23.87 -13.25
C ARG A 396 23.63 24.08 -14.76
N THR A 397 22.50 23.77 -15.39
CA THR A 397 22.37 23.84 -16.86
C THR A 397 22.61 25.25 -17.39
N VAL A 398 22.10 26.26 -16.67
CA VAL A 398 22.32 27.68 -17.02
C VAL A 398 23.79 28.08 -16.78
N GLU A 399 24.34 27.78 -15.60
CA GLU A 399 25.72 28.16 -15.24
C GLU A 399 26.78 27.52 -16.17
N VAL A 400 26.59 26.25 -16.57
CA VAL A 400 27.47 25.59 -17.55
C VAL A 400 27.39 26.29 -18.90
N GLY A 401 26.19 26.60 -19.36
CA GLY A 401 25.96 27.26 -20.65
C GLY A 401 26.68 28.61 -20.72
N ASP A 402 26.55 29.42 -19.67
CA ASP A 402 27.19 30.75 -19.59
C ASP A 402 28.72 30.66 -19.53
N LYS A 403 29.28 29.73 -18.73
CA LYS A 403 30.74 29.54 -18.64
C LYS A 403 31.34 28.99 -19.93
N LEU A 404 30.67 28.01 -20.54
CA LEU A 404 31.13 27.43 -21.79
C LEU A 404 31.08 28.46 -22.94
N LYS A 405 30.01 29.27 -22.99
CA LYS A 405 29.91 30.36 -23.98
C LYS A 405 31.09 31.34 -23.88
N LYS A 406 31.45 31.76 -22.67
CA LYS A 406 32.61 32.65 -22.44
C LYS A 406 33.95 32.04 -22.88
N LEU A 407 34.13 30.73 -22.65
CA LEU A 407 35.32 30.00 -23.09
C LEU A 407 35.39 29.82 -24.61
N LEU A 408 34.25 29.65 -25.27
CA LEU A 408 34.18 29.56 -26.73
C LEU A 408 34.46 30.92 -27.39
N GLU A 409 34.09 32.02 -26.73
CA GLU A 409 34.42 33.38 -27.19
C GLU A 409 35.90 33.72 -26.97
N ASN A 410 36.48 33.33 -25.82
CA ASN A 410 37.89 33.55 -25.49
C ASN A 410 38.53 32.30 -24.88
N PRO A 411 39.34 31.53 -25.65
CA PRO A 411 39.91 30.27 -25.18
C PRO A 411 41.06 30.45 -24.17
N ASP A 412 41.71 31.62 -24.11
CA ASP A 412 42.86 31.88 -23.25
C ASP A 412 42.48 32.35 -21.83
N ILE A 413 41.19 32.32 -21.47
CA ILE A 413 40.71 32.73 -20.15
C ILE A 413 40.51 31.53 -19.24
N PHE A 414 40.87 31.67 -17.96
CA PHE A 414 40.49 30.68 -16.95
C PHE A 414 39.00 30.80 -16.61
N SER A 415 38.31 29.66 -16.59
CA SER A 415 36.94 29.54 -16.10
C SER A 415 36.91 28.65 -14.87
N ASP A 416 36.32 29.15 -13.78
CA ASP A 416 36.19 28.40 -12.53
C ASP A 416 35.04 27.37 -12.61
N PHE A 417 35.37 26.11 -12.87
CA PHE A 417 34.42 25.00 -12.76
C PHE A 417 34.40 24.33 -11.38
N GLU A 418 35.27 24.74 -10.45
CA GLU A 418 35.39 24.04 -9.19
C GLU A 418 34.15 24.22 -8.33
N ARG A 419 33.66 25.45 -8.14
CA ARG A 419 32.41 25.70 -7.40
C ARG A 419 31.26 24.86 -7.93
N LEU A 420 31.15 24.76 -9.25
CA LEU A 420 30.09 23.99 -9.90
C LEU A 420 30.24 22.48 -9.66
N SER A 421 31.45 21.95 -9.86
CA SER A 421 31.77 20.54 -9.57
C SER A 421 31.65 20.21 -8.07
N TYR A 422 31.87 21.21 -7.19
CA TYR A 422 31.73 21.07 -5.76
C TYR A 422 30.30 20.73 -5.38
N TRP A 423 29.38 21.57 -5.83
CA TRP A 423 27.95 21.41 -5.58
C TRP A 423 27.38 20.18 -6.28
N GLU A 424 27.79 19.89 -7.53
CA GLU A 424 27.33 18.68 -8.23
C GLU A 424 27.69 17.41 -7.47
N ASN A 425 28.92 17.30 -6.93
CA ASN A 425 29.31 16.12 -6.16
C ASN A 425 28.50 15.96 -4.85
N ARG A 426 28.28 17.06 -4.13
CA ARG A 426 27.44 17.06 -2.92
C ARG A 426 25.99 16.70 -3.23
N PHE A 427 25.50 17.20 -4.36
CA PHE A 427 24.19 16.92 -4.88
C PHE A 427 24.04 15.43 -5.26
N CYS A 428 25.00 14.85 -5.96
CA CYS A 428 25.04 13.40 -6.24
C CYS A 428 25.03 12.56 -4.96
N ASN A 429 25.81 12.94 -3.95
CA ASN A 429 25.79 12.26 -2.64
C ASN A 429 24.43 12.37 -1.95
N ALA A 430 23.79 13.53 -2.00
CA ALA A 430 22.45 13.72 -1.44
C ALA A 430 21.39 12.90 -2.18
N ILE A 431 21.46 12.83 -3.51
CA ILE A 431 20.59 11.96 -4.32
C ILE A 431 20.81 10.50 -3.95
N ALA A 432 22.06 10.05 -3.82
CA ALA A 432 22.34 8.66 -3.45
C ALA A 432 21.72 8.29 -2.09
N ILE A 433 21.82 9.20 -1.10
CA ILE A 433 21.16 9.04 0.20
C ILE A 433 19.63 9.04 0.05
N ALA A 434 19.06 9.93 -0.75
CA ALA A 434 17.62 9.99 -0.98
C ALA A 434 17.09 8.72 -1.66
N THR A 435 17.81 8.20 -2.67
CA THR A 435 17.51 6.92 -3.31
C THR A 435 17.60 5.77 -2.30
N PHE A 436 18.64 5.74 -1.45
CA PHE A 436 18.77 4.76 -0.38
C PHE A 436 17.57 4.81 0.60
N LEU A 437 17.15 6.00 1.03
CA LEU A 437 15.97 6.18 1.88
C LEU A 437 14.66 5.76 1.18
N ALA A 438 14.51 6.06 -0.11
CA ALA A 438 13.36 5.61 -0.91
C ALA A 438 13.31 4.08 -1.04
N TRP A 439 14.48 3.44 -1.18
CA TRP A 439 14.59 1.98 -1.13
C TRP A 439 14.27 1.44 0.26
N ILE A 440 14.66 2.11 1.35
CA ILE A 440 14.28 1.73 2.73
C ILE A 440 12.75 1.73 2.91
N LYS A 441 12.03 2.71 2.33
CA LYS A 441 10.54 2.74 2.39
C LYS A 441 9.91 1.49 1.74
N LEU A 442 10.59 0.85 0.77
CA LEU A 442 10.19 -0.44 0.19
C LEU A 442 10.76 -1.65 0.97
N HIS A 443 12.01 -1.56 1.43
CA HIS A 443 12.75 -2.60 2.16
C HIS A 443 12.40 -2.72 3.65
N LEU A 444 11.53 -1.86 4.19
CA LEU A 444 11.05 -1.96 5.56
C LEU A 444 10.37 -3.33 5.84
N PHE A 445 9.83 -4.00 4.80
CA PHE A 445 9.34 -5.38 4.88
C PHE A 445 10.45 -6.46 4.81
N ARG A 446 11.62 -6.14 4.25
CA ARG A 446 12.76 -7.05 4.08
C ARG A 446 13.73 -7.01 5.26
N ILE A 447 13.81 -5.88 5.98
CA ILE A 447 14.61 -5.72 7.20
C ILE A 447 13.99 -6.48 8.39
N ILE A 448 12.67 -6.70 8.40
CA ILE A 448 12.02 -7.60 9.37
C ILE A 448 12.34 -9.09 9.06
N LEU A 449 12.79 -9.42 7.84
CA LEU A 449 13.03 -10.79 7.37
C LEU A 449 14.52 -11.24 7.38
N GLY A 450 15.43 -10.43 7.93
CA GLY A 450 16.77 -10.91 8.31
C GLY A 450 17.74 -11.21 7.17
N ASP A 451 17.90 -10.30 6.21
CA ASP A 451 18.93 -10.42 5.17
C ASP A 451 20.25 -9.76 5.63
N PHE A 452 21.15 -10.56 6.20
CA PHE A 452 22.51 -10.14 6.58
C PHE A 452 23.55 -11.01 5.85
N ASP A 453 24.44 -10.38 5.09
CA ASP A 453 25.52 -11.07 4.38
C ASP A 453 26.73 -11.29 5.31
N PHE A 454 26.69 -12.41 6.04
CA PHE A 454 27.71 -12.81 7.03
C PHE A 454 29.13 -12.93 6.43
N ASN A 455 29.23 -13.26 5.14
CA ASN A 455 30.52 -13.54 4.49
C ASN A 455 31.43 -12.31 4.41
N GLN A 456 30.86 -11.11 4.20
CA GLN A 456 31.65 -9.88 4.12
C GLN A 456 32.22 -9.47 5.49
N LEU A 457 31.46 -9.74 6.56
CA LEU A 457 31.86 -9.43 7.93
C LEU A 457 32.94 -10.40 8.47
N GLU A 458 32.87 -11.68 8.09
CA GLU A 458 33.95 -12.65 8.37
C GLU A 458 35.24 -12.29 7.64
N THR A 459 35.16 -11.82 6.38
CA THR A 459 36.34 -11.40 5.62
C THR A 459 37.00 -10.13 6.15
N ALA A 460 36.25 -9.22 6.76
CA ALA A 460 36.79 -7.98 7.32
C ALA A 460 37.58 -8.22 8.62
N ASN A 461 37.07 -9.08 9.51
CA ASN A 461 37.82 -9.55 10.66
C ASN A 461 37.29 -10.91 11.12
N ARG A 462 38.10 -11.95 10.94
CA ARG A 462 37.76 -13.36 11.18
C ARG A 462 37.31 -13.67 12.62
N ILE A 463 37.69 -12.85 13.60
CA ILE A 463 37.32 -13.06 15.02
C ILE A 463 36.26 -12.04 15.46
N LEU A 464 36.50 -10.75 15.20
CA LEU A 464 35.62 -9.69 15.68
C LEU A 464 34.27 -9.68 14.95
N GLY A 465 34.27 -10.01 13.64
CA GLY A 465 33.06 -10.02 12.81
C GLY A 465 32.02 -11.04 13.27
N PRO A 466 32.38 -12.34 13.38
CA PRO A 466 31.46 -13.37 13.87
C PRO A 466 31.00 -13.16 15.32
N VAL A 467 31.88 -12.65 16.20
CA VAL A 467 31.52 -12.35 17.60
C VAL A 467 30.51 -11.19 17.68
N PHE A 468 30.74 -10.12 16.93
CA PHE A 468 29.79 -9.00 16.83
C PHE A 468 28.45 -9.45 16.25
N PHE A 469 28.47 -10.25 15.18
CA PHE A 469 27.25 -10.79 14.57
C PHE A 469 26.46 -11.67 15.53
N MET A 470 27.12 -12.57 16.26
CA MET A 470 26.47 -13.44 17.26
C MET A 470 25.83 -12.63 18.39
N LEU A 471 26.53 -11.64 18.93
CA LEU A 471 25.97 -10.76 19.96
C LEU A 471 24.80 -9.93 19.42
N PHE A 472 24.95 -9.37 18.22
CA PHE A 472 23.90 -8.60 17.57
C PHE A 472 22.64 -9.43 17.31
N VAL A 473 22.77 -10.63 16.72
CA VAL A 473 21.65 -11.56 16.49
C VAL A 473 21.03 -11.96 17.83
N PHE A 474 21.84 -12.22 18.85
CA PHE A 474 21.32 -12.57 20.18
C PHE A 474 20.46 -11.43 20.77
N PHE A 475 20.96 -10.20 20.79
CA PHE A 475 20.22 -9.06 21.33
C PHE A 475 19.01 -8.70 20.46
N VAL A 476 19.11 -8.76 19.14
CA VAL A 476 17.99 -8.42 18.25
C VAL A 476 16.89 -9.47 18.32
N PHE A 477 17.22 -10.76 18.20
CA PHE A 477 16.20 -11.81 18.19
C PHE A 477 15.68 -12.18 19.58
N PHE A 478 16.54 -12.28 20.60
CA PHE A 478 16.08 -12.72 21.93
C PHE A 478 15.65 -11.56 22.83
N VAL A 479 16.20 -10.36 22.66
CA VAL A 479 15.84 -9.22 23.52
C VAL A 479 14.89 -8.29 22.79
N LEU A 480 15.27 -7.71 21.64
CA LEU A 480 14.46 -6.70 20.97
C LEU A 480 13.18 -7.30 20.39
N ILE A 481 13.22 -8.41 19.64
CA ILE A 481 11.99 -9.03 19.11
C ILE A 481 11.07 -9.47 20.25
N ASN A 482 11.58 -10.08 21.31
CA ASN A 482 10.74 -10.48 22.45
C ASN A 482 10.21 -9.28 23.24
N MET A 483 10.96 -8.18 23.36
CA MET A 483 10.48 -6.92 23.94
C MET A 483 9.39 -6.28 23.06
N PHE A 484 9.59 -6.23 21.74
CA PHE A 484 8.61 -5.73 20.79
C PHE A 484 7.37 -6.61 20.76
N LEU A 485 7.51 -7.93 20.73
CA LEU A 485 6.40 -8.87 20.85
C LEU A 485 5.69 -8.73 22.19
N ALA A 486 6.41 -8.48 23.29
CA ALA A 486 5.78 -8.21 24.58
C ALA A 486 4.97 -6.90 24.55
N ILE A 487 5.53 -5.80 24.06
CA ILE A 487 4.83 -4.51 23.93
C ILE A 487 3.63 -4.65 22.98
N ILE A 488 3.80 -5.33 21.84
CA ILE A 488 2.71 -5.57 20.87
C ILE A 488 1.67 -6.50 21.48
N ASN A 489 2.06 -7.55 22.19
CA ASN A 489 1.12 -8.49 22.79
C ASN A 489 0.37 -7.85 23.96
N ASP A 490 1.02 -6.97 24.72
CA ASP A 490 0.41 -6.22 25.81
C ASP A 490 -0.59 -5.20 25.25
N THR A 491 -0.17 -4.36 24.30
CA THR A 491 -1.06 -3.41 23.61
C THR A 491 -2.16 -4.10 22.79
N TYR A 492 -1.88 -5.25 22.18
CA TYR A 492 -2.88 -6.07 21.49
C TYR A 492 -3.83 -6.72 22.48
N SER A 493 -3.36 -7.19 23.63
CA SER A 493 -4.21 -7.78 24.68
C SER A 493 -5.11 -6.72 25.32
N GLU A 494 -4.60 -5.50 25.50
CA GLU A 494 -5.34 -4.32 25.95
C GLU A 494 -6.37 -3.88 24.89
N VAL A 495 -5.99 -3.73 23.63
CA VAL A 495 -6.94 -3.39 22.55
C VAL A 495 -7.95 -4.53 22.32
N LYS A 496 -7.56 -5.79 22.51
CA LYS A 496 -8.46 -6.96 22.44
C LYS A 496 -9.40 -7.01 23.64
N SER A 497 -8.95 -6.66 24.85
CA SER A 497 -9.82 -6.58 26.01
C SER A 497 -10.78 -5.38 25.89
N ASP A 498 -10.34 -4.26 25.33
CA ASP A 498 -11.19 -3.12 24.97
C ASP A 498 -12.19 -3.46 23.84
N MET A 499 -11.77 -4.23 22.83
CA MET A 499 -12.67 -4.76 21.79
C MET A 499 -13.62 -5.84 22.34
N ALA A 500 -13.21 -6.60 23.36
CA ALA A 500 -14.11 -7.54 24.06
C ALA A 500 -15.08 -6.81 25.00
N ASN A 501 -14.68 -5.66 25.54
CA ASN A 501 -15.51 -4.75 26.33
C ASN A 501 -16.44 -3.88 25.46
N GLN A 502 -16.11 -3.68 24.17
CA GLN A 502 -17.11 -3.38 23.15
C GLN A 502 -18.01 -4.62 23.00
N LYS A 503 -19.07 -4.64 23.82
CA LYS A 503 -20.12 -5.66 23.79
C LYS A 503 -20.41 -6.05 22.34
N ASN A 504 -20.20 -7.32 22.04
CA ASN A 504 -20.70 -7.95 20.83
C ASN A 504 -22.19 -7.60 20.67
N GLU A 505 -22.51 -6.65 19.80
CA GLU A 505 -23.77 -6.61 19.07
C GLU A 505 -23.80 -7.85 18.17
N PHE A 506 -24.02 -9.01 18.79
CA PHE A 506 -24.40 -10.25 18.13
C PHE A 506 -25.70 -10.74 18.79
N GLU A 507 -26.75 -9.92 18.68
CA GLU A 507 -28.14 -10.33 18.89
C GLU A 507 -28.52 -11.55 18.02
N ILE A 508 -27.76 -11.80 16.95
CA ILE A 508 -27.90 -12.94 16.04
C ILE A 508 -27.64 -14.27 16.76
N ALA A 509 -26.64 -14.35 17.64
CA ALA A 509 -26.35 -15.58 18.39
C ALA A 509 -27.46 -15.89 19.40
N ASP A 510 -28.01 -14.87 20.05
CA ASP A 510 -29.16 -15.01 20.94
C ASP A 510 -30.45 -15.33 20.17
N TYR A 511 -30.60 -14.87 18.92
CA TYR A 511 -31.72 -15.23 18.05
C TYR A 511 -31.65 -16.69 17.60
N PHE A 512 -30.47 -17.16 17.18
CA PHE A 512 -30.27 -18.57 16.83
C PHE A 512 -30.40 -19.49 18.04
N LYS A 513 -29.89 -19.07 19.21
CA LYS A 513 -30.06 -19.80 20.47
C LYS A 513 -31.54 -19.90 20.87
N LYS A 514 -32.31 -18.81 20.75
CA LYS A 514 -33.76 -18.81 21.00
C LYS A 514 -34.54 -19.63 19.98
N GLY A 515 -34.17 -19.59 18.70
CA GLY A 515 -34.80 -20.39 17.64
C GLY A 515 -34.55 -21.89 17.82
N TYR A 516 -33.31 -22.26 18.15
CA TYR A 516 -32.91 -23.62 18.44
C TYR A 516 -33.57 -24.17 19.71
N GLN A 517 -33.62 -23.37 20.79
CA GLN A 517 -34.31 -23.75 22.03
C GLN A 517 -35.81 -24.00 21.80
N LYS A 518 -36.49 -23.11 21.05
CA LYS A 518 -37.92 -23.31 20.71
C LYS A 518 -38.17 -24.56 19.87
N MET A 519 -37.24 -24.96 19.01
CA MET A 519 -37.34 -26.18 18.20
C MET A 519 -37.19 -27.42 19.08
N LEU A 520 -36.21 -27.43 19.98
CA LEU A 520 -36.02 -28.49 20.99
C LEU A 520 -37.23 -28.61 21.91
N ASP A 521 -37.77 -27.50 22.41
CA ASP A 521 -38.95 -27.52 23.28
C ASP A 521 -40.18 -28.10 22.56
N LYS A 522 -40.35 -27.82 21.25
CA LYS A 522 -41.42 -28.43 20.43
C LYS A 522 -41.22 -29.93 20.22
N LEU A 523 -39.99 -30.39 20.02
CA LEU A 523 -39.70 -31.82 19.88
C LEU A 523 -39.90 -32.55 21.22
N ASN A 524 -39.46 -31.96 22.34
CA ASN A 524 -39.76 -32.47 23.67
C ASN A 524 -41.27 -32.56 23.92
N PHE A 525 -42.02 -31.52 23.58
CA PHE A 525 -43.48 -31.56 23.72
C PHE A 525 -44.16 -32.65 22.88
N LYS A 526 -43.70 -32.88 21.64
CA LYS A 526 -44.19 -33.99 20.80
C LYS A 526 -43.83 -35.35 21.39
N ARG A 527 -42.62 -35.49 21.93
CA ARG A 527 -42.15 -36.71 22.62
C ARG A 527 -43.02 -37.01 23.83
N ASP A 528 -43.27 -36.00 24.66
CA ASP A 528 -44.06 -36.11 25.89
C ASP A 528 -45.51 -36.49 25.55
N LYS A 529 -46.09 -35.90 24.50
CA LYS A 529 -47.41 -36.30 24.02
C LYS A 529 -47.48 -37.80 23.68
N ILE A 530 -46.52 -38.31 22.91
CA ILE A 530 -46.46 -39.74 22.56
C ILE A 530 -46.29 -40.62 23.81
N VAL A 531 -45.47 -40.18 24.77
CA VAL A 531 -45.28 -40.89 26.04
C VAL A 531 -46.56 -40.90 26.88
N ASP A 532 -47.31 -39.80 26.90
CA ASP A 532 -48.57 -39.69 27.63
C ASP A 532 -49.64 -40.59 27.03
N ILE A 533 -49.71 -40.70 25.69
CA ILE A 533 -50.60 -41.63 24.99
C ILE A 533 -50.19 -43.09 25.27
N GLN A 534 -48.89 -43.42 25.26
CA GLN A 534 -48.41 -44.76 25.63
C GLN A 534 -48.75 -45.13 27.07
N LYS A 535 -48.68 -44.16 28.00
CA LYS A 535 -49.05 -44.38 29.40
C LYS A 535 -50.56 -44.53 29.55
N ALA A 536 -51.35 -43.74 28.82
CA ALA A 536 -52.80 -43.92 28.78
C ALA A 536 -53.16 -45.34 28.32
N LEU A 537 -52.44 -45.91 27.32
CA LEU A 537 -52.68 -47.28 26.82
C LEU A 537 -52.45 -48.35 27.90
N GLN A 538 -51.67 -48.02 28.93
CA GLN A 538 -51.31 -48.94 30.01
C GLN A 538 -52.13 -48.71 31.28
N SER A 539 -52.76 -47.54 31.44
CA SER A 539 -53.44 -47.15 32.68
C SER A 539 -54.95 -46.94 32.55
N ALA A 540 -55.47 -46.84 31.33
CA ALA A 540 -56.88 -46.53 31.09
C ALA A 540 -57.83 -47.73 31.20
N ASP A 541 -57.31 -48.97 31.29
CA ASP A 541 -58.11 -50.18 31.55
C ASP A 541 -58.53 -50.23 33.04
N ILE A 542 -59.65 -49.58 33.35
CA ILE A 542 -60.19 -49.43 34.71
C ILE A 542 -60.97 -50.69 35.14
N ASN A 543 -61.49 -51.46 34.18
CA ASN A 543 -62.39 -52.58 34.40
C ASN A 543 -61.69 -53.97 34.31
N GLN A 544 -60.41 -54.01 33.91
CA GLN A 544 -59.55 -55.20 33.76
C GLN A 544 -60.06 -56.24 32.74
N ASP A 545 -60.85 -55.82 31.75
CA ASP A 545 -61.43 -56.71 30.75
C ASP A 545 -60.57 -56.91 29.49
N LYS A 546 -59.39 -56.26 29.44
CA LYS A 546 -58.44 -56.25 28.31
C LYS A 546 -58.99 -55.62 27.03
N GLN A 547 -60.11 -54.92 27.08
CA GLN A 547 -60.65 -54.12 25.99
C GLN A 547 -60.63 -52.66 26.42
N LEU A 548 -60.32 -51.77 25.49
CA LEU A 548 -60.23 -50.34 25.80
C LEU A 548 -61.38 -49.64 25.10
N ASP A 549 -62.40 -49.29 25.87
CA ASP A 549 -63.54 -48.55 25.35
C ASP A 549 -63.17 -47.07 25.11
N PHE A 550 -63.93 -46.41 24.22
CA PHE A 550 -63.70 -45.02 23.87
C PHE A 550 -63.85 -44.06 25.07
N ASP A 551 -64.75 -44.37 26.00
CA ASP A 551 -65.10 -43.45 27.10
C ASP A 551 -64.06 -43.47 28.22
N GLU A 552 -63.48 -44.63 28.55
CA GLU A 552 -62.37 -44.84 29.48
C GLU A 552 -61.08 -44.21 28.94
N TRP A 553 -60.78 -44.46 27.67
CA TRP A 553 -59.66 -43.82 26.96
C TRP A 553 -59.78 -42.29 26.94
N ARG A 554 -60.97 -41.79 26.62
CA ARG A 554 -61.28 -40.36 26.59
C ARG A 554 -61.16 -39.76 27.97
N GLN A 555 -61.62 -40.42 29.02
CA GLN A 555 -61.54 -39.90 30.38
C GLN A 555 -60.08 -39.76 30.83
N ASP A 556 -59.22 -40.76 30.61
CA ASP A 556 -57.80 -40.70 30.98
C ASP A 556 -57.05 -39.61 30.18
N LEU A 557 -57.19 -39.58 28.85
CA LEU A 557 -56.54 -38.56 28.03
C LEU A 557 -57.04 -37.13 28.31
N LYS A 558 -58.30 -36.97 28.69
CA LYS A 558 -58.85 -35.66 29.10
C LYS A 558 -58.24 -35.17 30.41
N THR A 559 -57.94 -36.05 31.36
CA THR A 559 -57.19 -35.67 32.57
C THR A 559 -55.75 -35.25 32.27
N ARG A 560 -55.18 -35.73 31.16
CA ARG A 560 -53.85 -35.35 30.64
C ARG A 560 -53.87 -34.10 29.75
N GLY A 561 -55.03 -33.47 29.57
CA GLY A 561 -55.17 -32.17 28.89
C GLY A 561 -55.39 -32.23 27.37
N TYR A 562 -55.80 -33.38 26.82
CA TYR A 562 -56.15 -33.51 25.40
C TYR A 562 -57.59 -33.02 25.12
N ALA A 563 -57.80 -32.42 23.96
CA ALA A 563 -59.13 -31.96 23.55
C ALA A 563 -59.96 -33.13 22.97
N ASP A 564 -61.27 -33.11 23.23
CA ASP A 564 -62.21 -34.17 22.81
C ASP A 564 -62.13 -34.51 21.31
N GLY A 565 -61.92 -33.51 20.44
CA GLY A 565 -61.77 -33.73 18.99
C GLY A 565 -60.44 -34.38 18.57
N GLU A 566 -59.36 -34.18 19.34
CA GLU A 566 -58.07 -34.84 19.08
C GLU A 566 -58.12 -36.32 19.48
N ILE A 567 -58.80 -36.61 20.59
CA ILE A 567 -59.00 -37.98 21.09
C ILE A 567 -59.85 -38.78 20.10
N GLU A 568 -60.92 -38.20 19.58
CA GLU A 568 -61.83 -38.86 18.62
C GLU A 568 -61.17 -39.12 17.26
N ALA A 569 -60.39 -38.16 16.76
CA ALA A 569 -59.62 -38.34 15.53
C ALA A 569 -58.50 -39.39 15.68
N MET A 570 -57.90 -39.50 16.87
CA MET A 570 -56.90 -40.53 17.15
C MET A 570 -57.54 -41.92 17.23
N PHE A 571 -58.68 -42.03 17.91
CA PHE A 571 -59.40 -43.30 18.04
C PHE A 571 -59.87 -43.81 16.67
N ALA A 572 -60.55 -42.97 15.90
CA ALA A 572 -61.06 -43.30 14.55
C ALA A 572 -59.96 -43.63 13.52
N LYS A 573 -58.69 -43.32 13.81
CA LYS A 573 -57.56 -43.69 12.93
C LYS A 573 -57.19 -45.17 13.07
N TYR A 574 -57.41 -45.76 14.24
CA TYR A 574 -56.98 -47.13 14.55
C TYR A 574 -58.14 -48.10 14.77
N ASP A 575 -59.35 -47.59 15.04
CA ASP A 575 -60.63 -48.31 14.99
C ASP A 575 -61.01 -48.56 13.51
N ILE A 576 -60.69 -49.75 13.01
CA ILE A 576 -60.81 -50.13 11.58
C ILE A 576 -62.21 -50.67 11.28
N ASP A 577 -62.84 -51.33 12.24
CA ASP A 577 -64.17 -51.92 12.08
C ASP A 577 -65.32 -51.00 12.53
N GLY A 578 -65.00 -49.88 13.18
CA GLY A 578 -65.92 -48.81 13.55
C GLY A 578 -66.78 -49.15 14.76
N ASP A 579 -66.38 -50.15 15.56
CA ASP A 579 -67.17 -50.67 16.67
C ASP A 579 -67.02 -49.86 17.97
N ARG A 580 -66.22 -48.78 17.93
CA ARG A 580 -65.92 -47.88 19.05
C ARG A 580 -65.19 -48.54 20.22
N VAL A 581 -64.53 -49.67 20.00
CA VAL A 581 -63.67 -50.37 20.97
C VAL A 581 -62.33 -50.70 20.30
N LEU A 582 -61.21 -50.40 20.96
CA LEU A 582 -59.91 -50.79 20.40
C LEU A 582 -59.56 -52.21 20.86
N ASP A 583 -59.60 -53.17 19.94
CA ASP A 583 -59.25 -54.56 20.21
C ASP A 583 -57.73 -54.78 20.40
N GLU A 584 -57.31 -55.98 20.80
CA GLU A 584 -55.90 -56.29 21.07
C GLU A 584 -55.00 -56.16 19.82
N GLU A 585 -55.55 -56.31 18.61
CA GLU A 585 -54.82 -56.15 17.36
C GLU A 585 -54.63 -54.67 17.00
N GLU A 586 -55.67 -53.86 17.18
CA GLU A 586 -55.69 -52.42 16.94
C GLU A 586 -54.84 -51.65 17.95
N GLN A 587 -54.91 -52.02 19.22
CA GLN A 587 -54.02 -51.51 20.27
C GLN A 587 -52.55 -51.80 19.94
N ARG A 588 -52.24 -53.01 19.45
CA ARG A 588 -50.87 -53.39 19.09
C ARG A 588 -50.36 -52.58 17.89
N ARG A 589 -51.22 -52.28 16.91
CA ARG A 589 -50.89 -51.40 15.78
C ARG A 589 -50.65 -49.97 16.23
N MET A 590 -51.51 -49.44 17.10
CA MET A 590 -51.33 -48.11 17.68
C MET A 590 -50.02 -48.04 18.48
N GLN A 591 -49.72 -49.05 19.29
CA GLN A 591 -48.50 -49.10 20.10
C GLN A 591 -47.24 -49.22 19.24
N ALA A 592 -47.28 -49.98 18.14
CA ALA A 592 -46.18 -50.10 17.19
C ALA A 592 -45.91 -48.78 16.45
N ASP A 593 -46.97 -48.10 15.96
CA ASP A 593 -46.85 -46.80 15.29
C ASP A 593 -46.33 -45.70 16.24
N LEU A 594 -46.81 -45.68 17.49
CA LEU A 594 -46.28 -44.76 18.52
C LEU A 594 -44.83 -45.06 18.89
N PHE A 595 -44.41 -46.33 18.89
CA PHE A 595 -43.02 -46.71 19.15
C PHE A 595 -42.10 -46.28 18.01
N GLU A 596 -42.51 -46.49 16.76
CA GLU A 596 -41.76 -46.05 15.58
C GLU A 596 -41.63 -44.51 15.54
N GLN A 597 -42.73 -43.79 15.75
CA GLN A 597 -42.72 -42.33 15.81
C GLN A 597 -41.84 -41.80 16.95
N LYS A 598 -41.88 -42.41 18.13
CA LYS A 598 -41.01 -42.05 19.27
C LYS A 598 -39.53 -42.34 18.98
N ALA A 599 -39.22 -43.47 18.35
CA ALA A 599 -37.85 -43.81 17.99
C ALA A 599 -37.28 -42.83 16.94
N ALA A 600 -38.07 -42.45 15.95
CA ALA A 600 -37.72 -41.43 14.96
C ALA A 600 -37.49 -40.07 15.62
N LEU A 601 -38.40 -39.65 16.52
CA LEU A 601 -38.31 -38.37 17.21
C LEU A 601 -37.12 -38.29 18.18
N ASN A 602 -36.79 -39.42 18.85
CA ASN A 602 -35.61 -39.51 19.72
C ASN A 602 -34.32 -39.43 18.91
N LYS A 603 -34.28 -40.10 17.75
CA LYS A 603 -33.13 -40.01 16.85
C LYS A 603 -32.93 -38.57 16.35
N GLU A 604 -34.01 -37.88 15.98
CA GLU A 604 -33.97 -36.46 15.58
C GLU A 604 -33.54 -35.54 16.74
N TYR A 605 -33.99 -35.83 17.96
CA TYR A 605 -33.57 -35.14 19.17
C TYR A 605 -32.06 -35.31 19.47
N ASP A 606 -31.56 -36.54 19.40
CA ASP A 606 -30.15 -36.87 19.64
C ASP A 606 -29.23 -36.28 18.55
N GLU A 607 -29.67 -36.27 17.30
CA GLU A 607 -28.96 -35.62 16.18
C GLU A 607 -28.87 -34.09 16.33
N LEU A 608 -29.89 -33.47 16.95
CA LEU A 608 -29.88 -32.04 17.28
C LEU A 608 -28.98 -31.77 18.50
N GLU A 609 -29.12 -32.51 19.61
CA GLU A 609 -28.26 -32.36 20.79
C GLU A 609 -26.77 -32.58 20.49
N GLY A 610 -26.44 -33.52 19.61
CA GLY A 610 -25.07 -33.77 19.14
C GLY A 610 -24.44 -32.58 18.40
N LYS A 611 -25.25 -31.64 17.91
CA LYS A 611 -24.82 -30.39 17.25
C LYS A 611 -24.74 -29.19 18.18
N ARG A 612 -24.79 -29.37 19.51
CA ARG A 612 -24.47 -28.28 20.44
C ARG A 612 -23.15 -27.62 20.01
N PRO A 613 -23.09 -26.29 19.82
CA PRO A 613 -21.83 -25.62 19.59
C PRO A 613 -21.00 -25.72 20.87
N GLY A 614 -20.19 -26.77 20.94
CA GLY A 614 -19.26 -27.00 22.01
C GLY A 614 -18.12 -25.99 21.94
N THR A 615 -18.07 -25.12 22.94
CA THR A 615 -16.80 -24.64 23.49
C THR A 615 -15.87 -25.84 23.65
N GLY A 616 -14.74 -25.85 22.93
CA GLY A 616 -13.80 -26.96 22.90
C GLY A 616 -13.33 -27.38 24.31
N ARG A 617 -13.46 -28.67 24.61
CA ARG A 617 -12.90 -29.31 25.81
C ARG A 617 -11.44 -29.67 25.52
N ARG A 618 -10.51 -29.00 26.20
CA ARG A 618 -9.11 -29.43 26.34
C ARG A 618 -9.06 -30.77 27.07
N SER A 619 -8.23 -31.68 26.56
CA SER A 619 -7.88 -32.95 27.17
C SER A 619 -7.32 -32.78 28.58
N SER A 620 -7.82 -33.60 29.51
CA SER A 620 -7.26 -33.80 30.84
C SER A 620 -6.40 -35.06 30.81
N SER A 621 -5.11 -34.91 31.11
CA SER A 621 -4.25 -35.99 31.61
C SER A 621 -3.85 -35.65 33.05
N ARG A 622 -4.19 -36.58 33.94
CA ARG A 622 -3.92 -36.62 35.39
C ARG A 622 -2.50 -36.23 35.81
N VAL A 623 -2.38 -35.43 36.87
CA VAL A 623 -1.51 -35.72 38.03
C VAL A 623 -2.23 -35.26 39.31
N SER A 624 -2.05 -36.07 40.35
CA SER A 624 -2.66 -36.15 41.67
C SER A 624 -2.26 -35.06 42.69
N PHE A 625 -3.20 -34.75 43.59
CA PHE A 625 -3.09 -34.71 45.07
C PHE A 625 -1.87 -33.97 45.68
N ASP A 626 -2.07 -32.82 46.32
CA ASP A 626 -2.17 -32.75 47.80
C ASP A 626 -2.52 -31.34 48.33
N GLU A 627 -2.99 -31.32 49.58
CA GLU A 627 -3.48 -30.23 50.43
C GLU A 627 -2.57 -29.00 50.61
N SER A 628 -3.17 -27.82 50.78
CA SER A 628 -3.13 -27.00 52.02
C SER A 628 -3.47 -25.52 51.77
N GLY A 629 -4.15 -24.88 52.73
CA GLY A 629 -3.95 -23.45 53.03
C GLY A 629 -5.11 -22.50 52.79
N GLU A 630 -6.11 -22.60 53.67
CA GLU A 630 -6.73 -21.50 54.45
C GLU A 630 -7.42 -20.29 53.80
N GLU A 631 -8.56 -20.01 54.43
CA GLU A 631 -9.53 -18.92 54.33
C GLU A 631 -8.93 -17.53 54.55
N SER A 632 -9.53 -16.48 53.97
CA SER A 632 -10.40 -15.56 54.74
C SER A 632 -10.86 -14.36 53.91
N ASP A 633 -12.00 -13.86 54.38
CA ASP A 633 -12.92 -12.87 53.85
C ASP A 633 -12.32 -11.46 53.69
N ASP A 634 -12.95 -10.61 52.86
CA ASP A 634 -13.66 -9.46 53.39
C ASP A 634 -14.39 -8.64 52.31
N GLU A 635 -15.48 -8.03 52.77
CA GLU A 635 -16.57 -7.41 52.04
C GLU A 635 -16.35 -5.93 51.63
N ASP A 636 -17.20 -5.52 50.68
CA ASP A 636 -18.08 -4.34 50.72
C ASP A 636 -17.76 -3.01 49.99
N SER A 637 -18.86 -2.56 49.37
CA SER A 637 -19.37 -1.21 49.17
C SER A 637 -18.91 -0.38 47.96
N GLY A 638 -19.91 0.08 47.20
CA GLY A 638 -19.76 0.86 45.98
C GLY A 638 -20.12 2.34 46.12
N THR A 639 -20.20 3.05 44.99
CA THR A 639 -21.10 4.21 44.78
C THR A 639 -21.10 4.66 43.31
N LYS A 640 -22.25 5.20 42.87
CA LYS A 640 -22.59 5.61 41.48
C LYS A 640 -22.44 7.13 41.26
N SER A 641 -22.50 7.49 39.96
CA SER A 641 -22.89 8.79 39.33
C SER A 641 -21.71 9.69 38.91
N SER A 642 -21.71 10.45 37.79
CA SER A 642 -22.65 10.82 36.71
C SER A 642 -21.80 11.34 35.51
N ARG A 643 -21.95 10.87 34.26
CA ARG A 643 -22.81 11.31 33.13
C ARG A 643 -22.23 12.42 32.20
N THR A 644 -22.42 12.18 30.88
CA THR A 644 -22.49 13.11 29.68
C THR A 644 -21.19 13.43 28.90
N GLY A 645 -21.09 13.27 27.56
CA GLY A 645 -21.99 12.72 26.53
C GLY A 645 -21.43 12.76 25.07
N ARG A 646 -22.26 12.26 24.12
CA ARG A 646 -22.24 12.33 22.62
C ARG A 646 -21.26 11.42 21.84
N THR A 647 -21.63 10.69 20.78
CA THR A 647 -22.91 10.38 20.07
C THR A 647 -22.75 9.01 19.38
N SER A 648 -23.72 8.09 19.54
CA SER A 648 -23.75 6.78 18.87
C SER A 648 -24.55 6.87 17.56
N SER A 649 -23.98 6.33 16.47
CA SER A 649 -24.69 6.03 15.23
C SER A 649 -25.40 4.67 15.35
N GLY A 650 -26.39 4.58 16.23
CA GLY A 650 -27.26 3.40 16.37
C GLY A 650 -28.48 3.52 15.47
N VAL A 651 -28.85 2.43 14.80
CA VAL A 651 -30.10 2.32 14.03
C VAL A 651 -31.28 2.45 14.99
N SER A 652 -32.31 3.21 14.60
CA SER A 652 -33.47 3.44 15.48
C SER A 652 -34.31 2.18 15.64
N TYR A 653 -34.96 2.01 16.80
CA TYR A 653 -35.84 0.88 17.08
C TYR A 653 -36.97 0.74 16.04
N GLU A 654 -37.44 1.86 15.47
CA GLU A 654 -38.44 1.86 14.41
C GLU A 654 -37.90 1.28 13.09
N GLU A 655 -36.68 1.63 12.69
CA GLU A 655 -36.04 1.04 11.50
C GLU A 655 -35.80 -0.47 11.67
N PHE A 656 -35.44 -0.91 12.88
CA PHE A 656 -35.29 -2.32 13.22
C PHE A 656 -36.62 -3.09 13.13
N THR A 657 -37.73 -2.54 13.66
CA THR A 657 -39.04 -3.21 13.59
C THR A 657 -39.60 -3.29 12.15
N VAL A 658 -39.22 -2.36 11.27
CA VAL A 658 -39.56 -2.42 9.85
C VAL A 658 -38.74 -3.50 9.15
N LEU A 659 -37.45 -3.63 9.49
CA LEU A 659 -36.58 -4.68 8.94
C LEU A 659 -37.00 -6.07 9.41
N SER A 660 -37.33 -6.24 10.69
CA SER A 660 -37.83 -7.49 11.27
C SER A 660 -39.11 -7.95 10.56
N ARG A 661 -40.08 -7.06 10.33
CA ARG A 661 -41.29 -7.38 9.55
C ARG A 661 -41.01 -7.75 8.09
N ARG A 662 -39.92 -7.24 7.49
CA ARG A 662 -39.50 -7.64 6.14
C ARG A 662 -38.87 -9.03 6.14
N VAL A 663 -38.08 -9.35 7.17
CA VAL A 663 -37.49 -10.68 7.33
C VAL A 663 -38.57 -11.74 7.57
N ASP A 664 -39.60 -11.46 8.39
CA ASP A 664 -40.73 -12.39 8.60
C ASP A 664 -41.48 -12.71 7.30
N ARG A 665 -41.69 -11.70 6.45
CA ARG A 665 -42.29 -11.90 5.11
C ARG A 665 -41.38 -12.70 4.20
N MET A 666 -40.07 -12.48 4.29
CA MET A 666 -39.08 -13.22 3.53
C MET A 666 -39.05 -14.70 3.96
N GLU A 667 -39.15 -14.97 5.26
CA GLU A 667 -39.21 -16.33 5.81
C GLU A 667 -40.44 -17.10 5.33
N HIS A 668 -41.62 -16.46 5.30
CA HIS A 668 -42.83 -17.06 4.73
C HIS A 668 -42.68 -17.34 3.22
N SER A 669 -42.01 -16.45 2.49
CA SER A 669 -41.74 -16.66 1.05
C SER A 669 -40.75 -17.80 0.80
N ILE A 670 -39.73 -17.95 1.66
CA ILE A 670 -38.75 -19.03 1.59
C ILE A 670 -39.42 -20.37 1.93
N GLY A 671 -40.29 -20.41 2.93
CA GLY A 671 -41.09 -21.62 3.23
C GLY A 671 -41.94 -22.09 2.04
N SER A 672 -42.55 -21.16 1.29
CA SER A 672 -43.28 -21.49 0.06
C SER A 672 -42.37 -22.00 -1.06
N ILE A 673 -41.14 -21.48 -1.17
CA ILE A 673 -40.16 -21.92 -2.16
C ILE A 673 -39.64 -23.32 -1.83
N VAL A 674 -39.30 -23.59 -0.56
CA VAL A 674 -38.86 -24.91 -0.09
C VAL A 674 -39.94 -25.97 -0.34
N SER A 675 -41.19 -25.68 -0.01
CA SER A 675 -42.31 -26.59 -0.31
C SER A 675 -42.49 -26.89 -1.80
N LYS A 676 -42.21 -25.92 -2.68
CA LYS A 676 -42.21 -26.15 -4.14
C LYS A 676 -41.01 -26.97 -4.60
N ILE A 677 -39.85 -26.82 -3.97
CA ILE A 677 -38.65 -27.62 -4.25
C ILE A 677 -38.91 -29.08 -3.84
N ASP A 678 -39.50 -29.33 -2.68
CA ASP A 678 -39.86 -30.69 -2.24
C ASP A 678 -40.87 -31.33 -3.20
N ALA A 679 -41.88 -30.57 -3.67
CA ALA A 679 -42.82 -31.06 -4.68
C ALA A 679 -42.15 -31.39 -6.02
N VAL A 680 -41.08 -30.67 -6.39
CA VAL A 680 -40.29 -30.93 -7.61
C VAL A 680 -39.38 -32.16 -7.43
N LEU A 681 -38.76 -32.33 -6.25
CA LEU A 681 -37.94 -33.50 -5.93
C LEU A 681 -38.78 -34.79 -5.95
N VAL A 682 -39.96 -34.78 -5.33
CA VAL A 682 -40.89 -35.92 -5.36
C VAL A 682 -41.32 -36.24 -6.81
N LYS A 683 -41.55 -35.22 -7.64
CA LYS A 683 -41.85 -35.43 -9.08
C LYS A 683 -40.66 -36.00 -9.86
N LEU A 684 -39.44 -35.56 -9.56
CA LEU A 684 -38.22 -36.08 -10.18
C LEU A 684 -38.00 -37.55 -9.83
N GLU A 685 -38.13 -37.92 -8.56
CA GLU A 685 -38.02 -39.32 -8.13
C GLU A 685 -39.11 -40.21 -8.76
N ALA A 686 -40.35 -39.73 -8.84
CA ALA A 686 -41.43 -40.45 -9.50
C ALA A 686 -41.15 -40.63 -11.02
N MET A 687 -40.62 -39.59 -11.66
CA MET A 687 -40.26 -39.63 -13.08
C MET A 687 -39.05 -40.55 -13.35
N GLU A 688 -38.09 -40.63 -12.44
CA GLU A 688 -36.94 -41.52 -12.54
C GLU A 688 -37.34 -42.99 -12.35
N LYS A 689 -38.20 -43.29 -11.36
CA LYS A 689 -38.81 -44.62 -11.20
C LYS A 689 -39.63 -45.03 -12.41
N ALA A 690 -40.38 -44.11 -13.01
CA ALA A 690 -41.12 -44.37 -14.24
C ALA A 690 -40.18 -44.71 -15.42
N LYS A 691 -39.07 -43.97 -15.59
CA LYS A 691 -38.07 -44.28 -16.63
C LYS A 691 -37.39 -45.64 -16.44
N LEU A 692 -37.05 -46.01 -15.20
CA LEU A 692 -36.48 -47.32 -14.88
C LEU A 692 -37.45 -48.45 -15.24
N LYS A 693 -38.73 -48.31 -14.86
CA LYS A 693 -39.79 -49.28 -15.19
C LYS A 693 -40.02 -49.43 -16.71
N ARG A 694 -39.90 -48.34 -17.47
CA ARG A 694 -39.94 -48.35 -18.94
C ARG A 694 -38.75 -49.09 -19.56
N ARG A 695 -37.55 -48.99 -18.96
CA ARG A 695 -36.37 -49.74 -19.43
C ARG A 695 -36.51 -51.24 -19.17
N GLU A 696 -37.00 -51.63 -18.01
CA GLU A 696 -37.23 -53.05 -17.68
C GLU A 696 -38.31 -53.69 -18.55
N THR A 697 -39.41 -53.00 -18.82
CA THR A 697 -40.48 -53.49 -19.71
C THR A 697 -40.01 -53.62 -21.15
N MET A 698 -39.24 -52.65 -21.66
CA MET A 698 -38.64 -52.75 -22.99
C MET A 698 -37.60 -53.88 -23.09
N GLY A 699 -36.84 -54.12 -22.00
CA GLY A 699 -35.95 -55.28 -21.90
C GLY A 699 -36.70 -56.62 -21.99
N LYS A 700 -37.81 -56.75 -21.26
CA LYS A 700 -38.66 -57.96 -21.31
C LYS A 700 -39.28 -58.22 -22.68
N ILE A 701 -39.67 -57.17 -23.41
CA ILE A 701 -40.17 -57.30 -24.79
C ILE A 701 -39.05 -57.84 -25.69
N LEU A 702 -37.84 -57.29 -25.56
CA LEU A 702 -36.67 -57.76 -26.31
C LEU A 702 -36.37 -59.23 -26.03
N ASP A 703 -36.38 -59.63 -24.75
CA ASP A 703 -36.10 -61.01 -24.32
C ASP A 703 -37.16 -61.99 -24.83
N SER A 704 -38.45 -61.62 -24.80
CA SER A 704 -39.54 -62.45 -25.33
C SER A 704 -39.44 -62.73 -26.84
N ILE A 705 -38.80 -61.83 -27.58
CA ILE A 705 -38.62 -61.97 -29.03
C ILE A 705 -37.41 -62.85 -29.32
N THR A 706 -36.34 -62.75 -28.51
CA THR A 706 -35.16 -63.62 -28.64
C THR A 706 -35.46 -65.10 -28.36
N GLU A 707 -36.48 -65.40 -27.54
CA GLU A 707 -36.89 -66.78 -27.25
C GLU A 707 -37.79 -67.42 -28.34
N SER A 708 -38.26 -66.64 -29.32
CA SER A 708 -39.09 -67.15 -30.43
C SER A 708 -38.23 -67.65 -31.61
N ASP A 709 -37.64 -68.83 -31.47
CA ASP A 709 -36.80 -69.41 -32.53
C ASP A 709 -37.67 -70.15 -33.57
N GLY A 710 -37.78 -69.58 -34.78
CA GLY A 710 -38.49 -70.22 -35.91
C GLY A 710 -39.35 -69.31 -36.80
N THR A 711 -39.54 -68.03 -36.50
CA THR A 711 -40.32 -67.08 -37.33
C THR A 711 -39.43 -66.16 -38.17
N SER A 712 -39.88 -65.81 -39.39
CA SER A 712 -39.19 -64.89 -40.31
C SER A 712 -38.96 -63.51 -39.66
N ASP A 713 -37.79 -62.92 -39.90
CA ASP A 713 -37.37 -61.62 -39.33
C ASP A 713 -38.39 -60.48 -39.56
N GLU A 714 -39.18 -60.55 -40.64
CA GLU A 714 -40.20 -59.56 -40.96
C GLU A 714 -41.42 -59.66 -40.02
N MET A 715 -41.82 -60.88 -39.65
CA MET A 715 -42.88 -61.11 -38.64
C MET A 715 -42.43 -60.69 -37.23
N LYS A 716 -41.16 -60.92 -36.87
CA LYS A 716 -40.60 -60.48 -35.58
C LYS A 716 -40.58 -58.95 -35.47
N ARG A 717 -40.30 -58.26 -36.57
CA ARG A 717 -40.30 -56.80 -36.63
C ARG A 717 -41.72 -56.23 -36.51
N GLU A 718 -42.70 -56.78 -37.21
CA GLU A 718 -44.10 -56.37 -37.05
C GLU A 718 -44.63 -56.64 -35.63
N GLN A 719 -44.26 -57.76 -35.04
CA GLN A 719 -44.64 -58.09 -33.67
C GLN A 719 -43.99 -57.15 -32.64
N MET A 720 -42.73 -56.77 -32.85
CA MET A 720 -42.03 -55.76 -32.05
C MET A 720 -42.71 -54.39 -32.17
N GLU A 721 -43.01 -53.94 -33.39
CA GLU A 721 -43.68 -52.66 -33.60
C GLU A 721 -45.08 -52.62 -32.98
N LYS A 722 -45.81 -53.75 -32.99
CA LYS A 722 -47.12 -53.86 -32.34
C LYS A 722 -47.03 -53.80 -30.82
N LEU A 723 -46.14 -54.59 -30.20
CA LEU A 723 -45.97 -54.62 -28.73
C LEU A 723 -45.45 -53.28 -28.19
N VAL A 724 -44.53 -52.63 -28.91
CA VAL A 724 -44.03 -51.30 -28.54
C VAL A 724 -45.13 -50.25 -28.68
N ARG A 725 -45.97 -50.33 -29.71
CA ARG A 725 -47.10 -49.40 -29.91
C ARG A 725 -48.18 -49.56 -28.83
N GLU A 726 -48.54 -50.80 -28.48
CA GLU A 726 -49.51 -51.08 -27.41
C GLU A 726 -49.02 -50.58 -26.04
N GLU A 727 -47.73 -50.75 -25.71
CA GLU A 727 -47.17 -50.21 -24.47
C GLU A 727 -47.01 -48.68 -24.50
N LEU A 728 -46.77 -48.07 -25.67
CA LEU A 728 -46.77 -46.60 -25.81
C LEU A 728 -48.16 -46.01 -25.55
N GLU A 729 -49.20 -46.61 -26.11
CA GLU A 729 -50.60 -46.22 -25.87
C GLU A 729 -51.00 -46.42 -24.39
N ARG A 730 -50.50 -47.48 -23.75
CA ARG A 730 -50.68 -47.71 -22.31
C ARG A 730 -49.98 -46.64 -21.46
N TRP A 731 -48.78 -46.21 -21.83
CA TRP A 731 -48.08 -45.12 -21.13
C TRP A 731 -48.78 -43.77 -21.29
N ASP A 732 -49.29 -43.44 -22.48
CA ASP A 732 -50.07 -42.20 -22.69
C ASP A 732 -51.38 -42.22 -21.88
N SER A 733 -52.01 -43.39 -21.76
CA SER A 733 -53.20 -43.61 -20.93
C SER A 733 -52.92 -43.38 -19.44
N GLU A 734 -51.85 -43.96 -18.88
CA GLU A 734 -51.46 -43.77 -17.48
C GLU A 734 -51.08 -42.30 -17.16
N THR A 735 -50.44 -41.62 -18.11
CA THR A 735 -50.05 -40.21 -17.95
C THR A 735 -51.28 -39.28 -17.91
N SER A 736 -52.34 -39.62 -18.64
CA SER A 736 -53.60 -38.87 -18.65
C SER A 736 -54.42 -39.02 -17.35
N MET A 737 -54.38 -40.20 -16.71
CA MET A 737 -55.10 -40.46 -15.44
C MET A 737 -54.50 -39.70 -14.25
N VAL A 738 -53.18 -39.47 -14.24
CA VAL A 738 -52.49 -38.70 -13.20
C VAL A 738 -52.82 -37.20 -13.29
N ALA A 739 -53.12 -36.68 -14.48
CA ALA A 739 -53.51 -35.27 -14.67
C ALA A 739 -54.92 -34.95 -14.14
N THR A 740 -55.84 -35.92 -14.13
CA THR A 740 -57.23 -35.76 -13.65
C THR A 740 -57.37 -35.82 -12.12
N SER A 741 -56.44 -36.47 -11.41
CA SER A 741 -56.47 -36.58 -9.93
C SER A 741 -56.07 -35.28 -9.20
N ALA A 742 -55.35 -34.37 -9.88
CA ALA A 742 -54.80 -33.16 -9.26
C ALA A 742 -55.77 -31.96 -9.17
N ARG A 743 -57.08 -32.13 -9.43
CA ARG A 743 -58.06 -31.02 -9.48
C ARG A 743 -59.15 -31.03 -8.40
N GLY A 744 -59.04 -31.87 -7.36
CA GLY A 744 -60.02 -31.93 -6.27
C GLY A 744 -59.46 -31.50 -4.91
N GLY A 745 -60.00 -30.41 -4.35
CA GLY A 745 -60.15 -30.23 -2.90
C GLY A 745 -59.20 -29.28 -2.16
N SER A 746 -59.63 -28.04 -1.93
CA SER A 746 -59.43 -27.34 -0.65
C SER A 746 -60.61 -26.39 -0.41
N PRO A 747 -61.14 -26.27 0.83
CA PRO A 747 -62.45 -25.67 1.10
C PRO A 747 -62.40 -24.15 1.31
N SER A 748 -63.53 -23.51 1.03
CA SER A 748 -63.80 -22.07 1.04
C SER A 748 -64.16 -21.50 2.42
N SER A 749 -63.74 -20.27 2.70
CA SER A 749 -64.57 -19.27 3.41
C SER A 749 -64.23 -17.85 2.93
N SER A 750 -65.24 -17.00 3.00
CA SER A 750 -65.54 -15.91 2.07
C SER A 750 -65.54 -14.52 2.71
N SER A 751 -65.14 -13.50 1.94
CA SER A 751 -65.75 -12.14 1.82
C SER A 751 -64.79 -11.28 0.99
N GLY A 752 -65.11 -10.63 -0.12
CA GLY A 752 -66.36 -10.35 -0.80
C GLY A 752 -66.44 -8.85 -1.09
N LEU A 753 -66.11 -8.41 -2.32
CA LEU A 753 -66.86 -7.36 -3.02
C LEU A 753 -66.46 -7.26 -4.51
N ALA A 754 -67.51 -7.24 -5.32
CA ALA A 754 -67.55 -7.45 -6.77
C ALA A 754 -67.36 -6.16 -7.58
N ILE A 755 -67.20 -6.32 -8.91
CA ILE A 755 -68.07 -5.79 -10.00
C ILE A 755 -67.37 -6.15 -11.34
N ARG A 756 -67.77 -7.23 -12.02
CA ARG A 756 -68.83 -7.39 -13.06
C ARG A 756 -68.45 -6.85 -14.45
N ALA A 757 -68.32 -7.80 -15.37
CA ALA A 757 -68.16 -7.64 -16.81
C ALA A 757 -69.46 -7.23 -17.53
N ARG A 758 -69.32 -6.64 -18.73
CA ARG A 758 -70.16 -6.73 -19.95
C ARG A 758 -69.79 -5.56 -20.88
N SER A 759 -69.91 -5.55 -22.20
CA SER A 759 -69.96 -6.52 -23.31
C SER A 759 -70.40 -5.71 -24.54
N ARG A 760 -69.95 -6.11 -25.75
CA ARG A 760 -70.57 -5.89 -27.09
C ARG A 760 -70.34 -4.52 -27.80
N PRO A 761 -70.58 -4.38 -29.13
CA PRO A 761 -69.86 -5.03 -30.26
C PRO A 761 -69.73 -4.13 -31.54
N ASP A 762 -69.07 -4.67 -32.56
CA ASP A 762 -69.23 -4.55 -34.04
C ASP A 762 -69.59 -3.28 -34.85
N SER A 763 -69.01 -3.25 -36.07
CA SER A 763 -69.32 -2.54 -37.35
C SER A 763 -68.13 -1.71 -37.87
N GLY A 764 -67.69 -1.69 -39.13
CA GLY A 764 -68.10 -2.34 -40.37
C GLY A 764 -67.60 -1.52 -41.59
N HIS A 765 -66.82 -2.15 -42.48
CA HIS A 765 -66.72 -1.98 -43.95
C HIS A 765 -65.86 -0.92 -44.70
N HIS A 766 -65.32 -1.44 -45.82
CA HIS A 766 -64.67 -0.90 -47.04
C HIS A 766 -63.23 -0.34 -46.95
N GLY A 767 -62.26 -0.69 -47.80
CA GLY A 767 -62.18 -1.58 -48.97
C GLY A 767 -60.88 -1.24 -49.76
N GLY A 768 -60.28 -2.21 -50.47
CA GLY A 768 -59.23 -1.94 -51.48
C GLY A 768 -58.09 -2.96 -51.56
N GLN A 769 -58.14 -3.81 -52.59
CA GLN A 769 -57.11 -4.69 -53.19
C GLN A 769 -55.78 -3.94 -53.51
N GLU A 770 -54.61 -4.51 -53.81
CA GLU A 770 -54.21 -5.74 -54.51
C GLU A 770 -52.66 -5.86 -54.43
N GLY A 771 -52.09 -7.04 -54.68
CA GLY A 771 -50.67 -7.15 -55.09
C GLY A 771 -49.88 -8.26 -54.41
N LYS A 772 -49.47 -9.26 -55.21
CA LYS A 772 -48.96 -10.58 -54.85
C LYS A 772 -47.51 -10.74 -55.38
N GLU A 773 -46.84 -11.81 -54.93
CA GLU A 773 -45.66 -12.46 -55.55
C GLU A 773 -44.27 -11.87 -55.29
N VAL A 774 -43.14 -12.60 -55.27
CA VAL A 774 -42.70 -14.02 -55.11
C VAL A 774 -41.16 -13.91 -54.89
N GLY A 775 -40.52 -14.88 -54.23
CA GLY A 775 -39.04 -14.97 -54.08
C GLY A 775 -38.29 -15.24 -55.41
N PRO A 776 -37.05 -15.79 -55.45
CA PRO A 776 -36.31 -16.50 -54.40
C PRO A 776 -34.76 -16.26 -54.40
N ALA A 777 -34.06 -17.23 -53.81
CA ALA A 777 -32.67 -17.35 -53.36
C ALA A 777 -31.52 -17.49 -54.40
N GLY A 778 -30.28 -17.51 -53.88
CA GLY A 778 -29.06 -18.11 -54.46
C GLY A 778 -27.78 -17.46 -53.88
N THR A 779 -27.08 -18.02 -52.88
CA THR A 779 -25.90 -18.92 -52.96
C THR A 779 -24.77 -18.46 -53.89
N ASP A 780 -23.57 -18.16 -53.36
CA ASP A 780 -22.39 -19.03 -53.55
C ASP A 780 -21.12 -18.60 -52.78
N ASN A 781 -20.36 -19.64 -52.44
CA ASN A 781 -19.06 -19.69 -51.75
C ASN A 781 -17.86 -19.42 -52.69
N SER A 782 -16.75 -18.94 -52.11
CA SER A 782 -15.36 -19.40 -52.37
C SER A 782 -14.39 -18.51 -51.56
N SER A 783 -13.68 -19.01 -50.53
CA SER A 783 -12.28 -19.50 -50.58
C SER A 783 -11.31 -18.51 -51.27
N THR A 784 -10.11 -18.17 -50.78
CA THR A 784 -9.04 -19.05 -50.27
C THR A 784 -7.89 -18.20 -49.70
N SER A 785 -7.34 -18.66 -48.57
CA SER A 785 -5.93 -18.79 -48.18
C SER A 785 -4.80 -17.80 -48.58
N THR A 786 -3.96 -17.58 -47.56
CA THR A 786 -2.48 -17.55 -47.52
C THR A 786 -1.72 -16.35 -48.08
N SER A 787 -1.19 -15.56 -47.15
CA SER A 787 0.25 -15.51 -46.83
C SER A 787 0.44 -15.02 -45.40
#